data_AF-A0A8S1EFU5-F1
#
_entry.id   AF-A0A8S1EFU5-F1
#
_cell.length_a   1.000
_cell.length_b   1.000
_cell.length_c   1.000
_cell.angle_alpha   90.00
_cell.angle_beta   90.00
_cell.angle_gamma   90.00
#
_symmetry.space_group_name_H-M   'P 1'
#
loop_
_entity.id
_entity.type
_entity.pdbx_description
1 polymer ?
#
loop_
_entity_poly.entity_id
_entity_poly.type
_entity_poly.pdbx_seq_one_letter_code
_entity_poly.pdbx_strand_id
1 'polypeptide(L)'
;MEEGKIVLIGNESDLLHCGYNHAIKDSGRRYPSAIHYTHCMILSQLNVNESAVDELLCTPSEEVPERAQKLLLENMPHGHDMSSLASYLHGSRQSYTMQGLRLRVEQDKEFERTLMDTNEALLIVCDGKDRELGIGMDEKKFMDWMAKEKADSRQIGFWMKNDQSRPAELGQNQLGFFLMWLRYEVKELRKSQLLTREVCQVDGLSSDKDDNPVQISVNDLVISLQGIFRPLSNYYSFPFEMKGERYRSVEHYAYEKLINSLKLDDKIVEKIQTTVSPLDVPVVAEKIFKKFNVSVEVITEKIPKMDRWRQSAMKHKIMHNEYLQQLLLSTGDSILIDCAEGDPLWTCGGSEAEIQRLLTKNYVNPVKLIDWMRGDKDGAVPKSVRHLHGNKSCILLMELRGKLAAATQSRIPLISPINAQPLSAIVSANVICFTAESVWHPLYPAEIRIAPDQPLLPSPVHYVAMQAVKFLGMNKEDSDYVMGTTSSLECWSRLHEVIESKGRGLEREQNWWMEKRQQAIKESLQLLLEQHPPLLRALLDTGDALLVYCSRFSSIDAELSIGMRECDLRVWLRETEVTTKQMIELCCRPMAFRPAYLGGNRLGLILMELRREFVLKGVFPQNLPQLPLSVEAILGTDSPTENMMTMEYFDILHPQNYTALWINPLFLLAKNGNQEAMSACTIVKQPPRLVTVDDEKITHIVERLSHGDGTSLEETQFLNNIAPEDLRAVFMKYCQKLKMYMDSLEKQNMEIHITAAETNRLQAIRRSLTDTKEKEMGATSSAPPRINLPLNHSIPPRIAAGRNYGSDSDDLEEAPVKYVPVRKERQEYKIPTIRKPFAKDRDKREDRKTTTVNTRKEEPRKRPLSPPKRAAPAPEVKKKPTPPAVPPKPKRRPDEELSDGEILSSDEEQ
;
A
#
# COMPACT_ATOMS: atom_id res chain seq x y z
N MET A 1 -2.91 18.40 -17.49
CA MET A 1 -3.28 17.80 -18.79
C MET A 1 -3.70 18.93 -19.72
N GLU A 2 -2.84 19.30 -20.66
CA GLU A 2 -3.19 20.24 -21.73
C GLU A 2 -3.43 19.43 -23.00
N GLU A 3 -4.68 19.07 -23.27
CA GLU A 3 -5.04 18.45 -24.54
C GLU A 3 -4.77 19.44 -25.70
N GLY A 4 -4.04 19.00 -26.71
CA GLY A 4 -3.99 19.68 -28.01
C GLY A 4 -2.63 20.22 -28.45
N LYS A 5 -1.53 19.94 -27.74
CA LYS A 5 -0.18 20.32 -28.20
C LYS A 5 0.30 19.43 -29.36
N ILE A 6 0.86 20.08 -30.38
CA ILE A 6 1.66 19.46 -31.44
C ILE A 6 3.12 19.82 -31.16
N VAL A 7 4.02 18.85 -31.27
CA VAL A 7 5.48 19.08 -31.33
C VAL A 7 5.93 18.78 -32.74
N LEU A 8 6.54 19.77 -33.39
CA LEU A 8 7.22 19.58 -34.66
C LEU A 8 8.62 19.06 -34.37
N ILE A 9 9.04 18.09 -35.16
CA ILE A 9 10.38 17.50 -35.18
C ILE A 9 10.95 17.84 -36.55
N GLY A 10 12.17 18.36 -36.57
CA GLY A 10 12.86 18.75 -37.80
C GLY A 10 13.33 17.55 -38.63
N ASN A 11 14.38 17.80 -39.41
CA ASN A 11 15.02 16.81 -40.27
C ASN A 11 16.11 16.01 -39.53
N GLU A 12 17.10 15.47 -40.26
CA GLU A 12 18.22 14.70 -39.71
C GLU A 12 19.10 15.44 -38.68
N SER A 13 18.92 16.75 -38.51
CA SER A 13 19.59 17.56 -37.47
C SER A 13 18.85 17.61 -36.13
N ASP A 14 17.57 17.23 -36.08
CA ASP A 14 16.76 17.19 -34.85
C ASP A 14 17.12 15.94 -34.03
N LEU A 15 17.31 16.11 -32.71
CA LEU A 15 17.66 15.02 -31.80
C LEU A 15 16.70 13.83 -31.93
N LEU A 16 15.38 14.06 -32.08
CA LEU A 16 14.39 12.99 -32.16
C LEU A 16 14.34 12.29 -33.52
N HIS A 17 15.01 12.82 -34.55
CA HIS A 17 15.03 12.20 -35.88
C HIS A 17 15.87 10.92 -35.92
N CYS A 18 15.45 9.91 -36.69
CA CYS A 18 16.19 8.65 -36.84
C CYS A 18 17.55 8.82 -37.56
N GLY A 19 17.70 9.90 -38.33
CA GLY A 19 18.95 10.28 -39.00
C GLY A 19 19.96 10.99 -38.09
N TYR A 20 19.57 11.45 -36.90
CA TYR A 20 20.46 12.18 -36.00
C TYR A 20 21.72 11.38 -35.65
N ASN A 21 22.88 12.04 -35.72
CA ASN A 21 24.18 11.40 -35.58
C ASN A 21 24.51 11.05 -34.11
N HIS A 22 23.86 10.01 -33.59
CA HIS A 22 24.20 9.36 -32.33
C HIS A 22 24.51 7.87 -32.57
N ALA A 23 25.74 7.47 -32.29
CA ALA A 23 26.20 6.14 -32.64
C ALA A 23 25.71 5.05 -31.67
N ILE A 24 24.87 4.14 -32.19
CA ILE A 24 24.31 3.01 -31.44
C ILE A 24 25.11 1.72 -31.67
N LYS A 25 25.01 0.77 -30.74
CA LYS A 25 25.62 -0.56 -30.82
C LYS A 25 24.55 -1.65 -30.79
N ASP A 26 24.75 -2.68 -31.62
CA ASP A 26 23.98 -3.94 -31.59
C ASP A 26 24.93 -5.10 -31.87
N SER A 27 24.83 -6.17 -31.08
CA SER A 27 25.52 -7.45 -31.31
C SER A 27 27.03 -7.32 -31.59
N GLY A 28 27.67 -6.33 -30.97
CA GLY A 28 29.11 -6.02 -31.11
C GLY A 28 29.47 -5.04 -32.24
N ARG A 29 28.57 -4.78 -33.21
CA ARG A 29 28.79 -3.79 -34.28
C ARG A 29 28.30 -2.40 -33.84
N ARG A 30 28.91 -1.34 -34.39
CA ARG A 30 28.55 0.06 -34.14
C ARG A 30 28.00 0.70 -35.43
N TYR A 31 26.91 1.43 -35.29
CA TYR A 31 26.22 2.13 -36.38
C TYR A 31 26.20 3.63 -36.07
N PRO A 32 26.48 4.56 -37.02
CA PRO A 32 26.53 5.99 -36.74
C PRO A 32 25.20 6.63 -36.30
N SER A 33 24.06 6.06 -36.71
CA SER A 33 22.71 6.47 -36.27
C SER A 33 21.68 5.39 -36.54
N ALA A 34 20.43 5.59 -36.09
CA ALA A 34 19.34 4.63 -36.28
C ALA A 34 19.02 4.39 -37.77
N ILE A 35 19.12 5.42 -38.64
CA ILE A 35 18.90 5.24 -40.09
C ILE A 35 19.98 4.34 -40.74
N HIS A 36 21.23 4.42 -40.28
CA HIS A 36 22.29 3.51 -40.72
C HIS A 36 21.96 2.06 -40.33
N TYR A 37 21.54 1.85 -39.09
CA TYR A 37 21.11 0.54 -38.60
C TYR A 37 19.98 -0.03 -39.48
N THR A 38 18.92 0.75 -39.72
CA THR A 38 17.78 0.35 -40.58
C THR A 38 18.26 -0.18 -41.93
N HIS A 39 19.04 0.60 -42.67
CA HIS A 39 19.45 0.22 -44.01
C HIS A 39 20.54 -0.86 -44.04
N CYS A 40 21.43 -0.92 -43.04
CA CYS A 40 22.39 -2.02 -42.91
C CYS A 40 21.69 -3.36 -42.66
N MET A 41 20.65 -3.40 -41.81
CA MET A 41 19.89 -4.62 -41.54
C MET A 41 19.13 -5.12 -42.78
N ILE A 42 18.53 -4.20 -43.56
CA ILE A 42 17.88 -4.54 -44.84
C ILE A 42 18.87 -5.17 -45.82
N LEU A 43 20.01 -4.51 -46.06
CA LEU A 43 21.04 -5.01 -46.99
C LEU A 43 21.60 -6.36 -46.54
N SER A 44 21.87 -6.51 -45.24
CA SER A 44 22.38 -7.77 -44.66
C SER A 44 21.40 -8.93 -44.82
N GLN A 45 20.09 -8.70 -44.60
CA GLN A 45 19.07 -9.74 -44.81
C GLN A 45 18.87 -10.14 -46.27
N LEU A 46 19.12 -9.21 -47.21
CA LEU A 46 19.12 -9.49 -48.65
C LEU A 46 20.43 -10.15 -49.12
N ASN A 47 21.33 -10.51 -48.20
CA ASN A 47 22.66 -11.09 -48.45
C ASN A 47 23.56 -10.24 -49.35
N VAL A 48 23.42 -8.91 -49.26
CA VAL A 48 24.34 -7.97 -49.90
C VAL A 48 25.71 -8.04 -49.20
N ASN A 49 26.79 -8.00 -49.98
CA ASN A 49 28.15 -8.18 -49.50
C ASN A 49 28.54 -7.19 -48.38
N GLU A 50 29.26 -7.66 -47.35
CA GLU A 50 29.64 -6.87 -46.18
C GLU A 50 30.39 -5.58 -46.55
N SER A 51 31.20 -5.60 -47.62
CA SER A 51 31.91 -4.42 -48.11
C SER A 51 30.99 -3.25 -48.50
N ALA A 52 29.78 -3.54 -49.01
CA ALA A 52 28.78 -2.53 -49.32
C ALA A 52 28.08 -2.02 -48.05
N VAL A 53 27.93 -2.87 -47.03
CA VAL A 53 27.40 -2.46 -45.71
C VAL A 53 28.40 -1.53 -45.00
N ASP A 54 29.70 -1.82 -45.07
CA ASP A 54 30.75 -0.95 -44.52
C ASP A 54 30.87 0.39 -45.28
N GLU A 55 30.64 0.42 -46.59
CA GLU A 55 30.53 1.67 -47.35
C GLU A 55 29.35 2.53 -46.86
N LEU A 56 28.20 1.90 -46.61
CA LEU A 56 27.02 2.59 -46.10
C LEU A 56 27.27 3.19 -44.69
N LEU A 57 28.04 2.51 -43.84
CA LEU A 57 28.44 3.02 -42.52
C LEU A 57 29.36 4.26 -42.58
N CYS A 58 29.92 4.57 -43.74
CA CYS A 58 30.77 5.74 -43.98
C CYS A 58 30.03 6.89 -44.70
N THR A 59 28.75 6.70 -45.05
CA THR A 59 27.90 7.70 -45.73
C THR A 59 27.34 8.70 -44.70
N PRO A 60 27.14 10.00 -45.01
CA PRO A 60 26.42 10.90 -44.12
C PRO A 60 24.94 10.50 -44.00
N SER A 61 24.34 10.62 -42.80
CA SER A 61 22.95 10.18 -42.52
C SER A 61 21.90 10.65 -43.54
N GLU A 62 22.09 11.85 -44.11
CA GLU A 62 21.21 12.49 -45.09
C GLU A 62 21.13 11.72 -46.42
N GLU A 63 22.19 11.00 -46.78
CA GLU A 63 22.35 10.31 -48.06
C GLU A 63 22.18 8.79 -47.93
N VAL A 64 22.11 8.26 -46.70
CA VAL A 64 21.97 6.81 -46.40
C VAL A 64 20.82 6.15 -47.18
N PRO A 65 19.59 6.70 -47.27
CA PRO A 65 18.52 6.06 -48.02
C PRO A 65 18.83 5.94 -49.52
N GLU A 66 19.41 6.99 -50.12
CA GLU A 66 19.78 7.00 -51.54
C GLU A 66 20.96 6.06 -51.83
N ARG A 67 22.00 6.05 -50.98
CA ARG A 67 23.15 5.16 -51.18
C ARG A 67 22.74 3.71 -50.97
N ALA A 68 21.92 3.40 -49.95
CA ALA A 68 21.39 2.06 -49.74
C ALA A 68 20.56 1.57 -50.94
N GLN A 69 19.74 2.44 -51.56
CA GLN A 69 19.00 2.09 -52.77
C GLN A 69 19.93 1.81 -53.96
N LYS A 70 20.98 2.62 -54.16
CA LYS A 70 22.01 2.39 -55.20
C LYS A 70 22.74 1.07 -54.98
N LEU A 71 23.20 0.81 -53.76
CA LEU A 71 23.88 -0.43 -53.37
C LEU A 71 22.99 -1.67 -53.54
N LEU A 72 21.69 -1.58 -53.24
CA LEU A 72 20.74 -2.65 -53.48
C LEU A 72 20.55 -2.91 -55.00
N LEU A 73 20.41 -1.86 -55.80
CA LEU A 73 20.32 -1.98 -57.28
C LEU A 73 21.58 -2.60 -57.89
N GLU A 74 22.76 -2.26 -57.37
CA GLU A 74 24.05 -2.83 -57.76
C GLU A 74 24.18 -4.32 -57.37
N ASN A 75 23.45 -4.79 -56.34
CA ASN A 75 23.55 -6.13 -55.75
C ASN A 75 22.20 -6.87 -55.67
N MET A 76 21.32 -6.68 -56.66
CA MET A 76 19.95 -7.23 -56.64
C MET A 76 19.94 -8.77 -56.53
N PRO A 77 19.15 -9.35 -55.58
CA PRO A 77 18.98 -10.79 -55.47
C PRO A 77 18.41 -11.43 -56.75
N HIS A 78 18.92 -12.62 -57.11
CA HIS A 78 18.47 -13.31 -58.32
C HIS A 78 16.96 -13.59 -58.32
N GLY A 79 16.28 -13.22 -59.42
CA GLY A 79 14.84 -13.37 -59.58
C GLY A 79 13.99 -12.25 -58.99
N HIS A 80 14.61 -11.22 -58.39
CA HIS A 80 13.92 -10.08 -57.82
C HIS A 80 14.19 -8.77 -58.60
N ASP A 81 13.16 -7.93 -58.67
CA ASP A 81 13.24 -6.53 -59.06
C ASP A 81 12.71 -5.60 -57.94
N MET A 82 12.89 -4.28 -58.09
CA MET A 82 12.44 -3.30 -57.09
C MET A 82 10.93 -3.35 -56.82
N SER A 83 10.11 -3.69 -57.81
CA SER A 83 8.66 -3.88 -57.65
C SER A 83 8.33 -5.11 -56.80
N SER A 84 9.02 -6.22 -57.02
CA SER A 84 8.86 -7.47 -56.26
C SER A 84 9.26 -7.33 -54.80
N LEU A 85 10.28 -6.50 -54.52
CA LEU A 85 10.76 -6.24 -53.15
C LEU A 85 10.06 -5.06 -52.48
N ALA A 86 9.26 -4.25 -53.18
CA ALA A 86 8.68 -3.01 -52.64
C ALA A 86 7.93 -3.22 -51.31
N SER A 87 7.10 -4.26 -51.20
CA SER A 87 6.37 -4.57 -49.97
C SER A 87 7.27 -5.03 -48.83
N TYR A 88 8.36 -5.75 -49.14
CA TYR A 88 9.34 -6.19 -48.13
C TYR A 88 10.17 -4.99 -47.65
N LEU A 89 10.70 -4.18 -48.57
CA LEU A 89 11.48 -2.98 -48.25
C LEU A 89 10.69 -2.00 -47.37
N HIS A 90 9.41 -1.78 -47.69
CA HIS A 90 8.51 -0.94 -46.87
C HIS A 90 8.34 -1.49 -45.44
N GLY A 91 7.98 -2.78 -45.29
CA GLY A 91 7.80 -3.40 -43.97
C GLY A 91 9.11 -3.47 -43.16
N SER A 92 10.22 -3.82 -43.79
CA SER A 92 11.54 -3.91 -43.16
C SER A 92 12.07 -2.54 -42.74
N ARG A 93 11.85 -1.49 -43.56
CA ARG A 93 12.21 -0.10 -43.22
C ARG A 93 11.52 0.35 -41.95
N GLN A 94 10.23 0.06 -41.80
CA GLN A 94 9.47 0.37 -40.60
C GLN A 94 9.97 -0.43 -39.39
N SER A 95 10.12 -1.75 -39.54
CA SER A 95 10.54 -2.66 -38.46
C SER A 95 11.94 -2.32 -37.92
N TYR A 96 12.95 -2.15 -38.77
CA TYR A 96 14.31 -1.85 -38.33
C TYR A 96 14.48 -0.41 -37.86
N THR A 97 13.66 0.54 -38.34
CA THR A 97 13.65 1.90 -37.77
C THR A 97 13.15 1.89 -36.33
N MET A 98 12.07 1.16 -36.03
CA MET A 98 11.62 0.97 -34.64
C MET A 98 12.69 0.30 -33.78
N GLN A 99 13.35 -0.76 -34.28
CA GLN A 99 14.43 -1.45 -33.55
C GLN A 99 15.65 -0.55 -33.31
N GLY A 100 16.09 0.23 -34.30
CA GLY A 100 17.19 1.19 -34.16
C GLY A 100 16.86 2.32 -33.18
N LEU A 101 15.61 2.78 -33.12
CA LEU A 101 15.17 3.78 -32.13
C LEU A 101 15.09 3.20 -30.71
N ARG A 102 14.68 1.94 -30.53
CA ARG A 102 14.75 1.25 -29.21
C ARG A 102 16.17 1.16 -28.69
N LEU A 103 17.10 0.66 -29.51
CA LEU A 103 18.54 0.63 -29.19
C LEU A 103 19.07 2.01 -28.86
N ARG A 104 18.57 3.06 -29.53
CA ARG A 104 18.93 4.44 -29.23
C ARG A 104 18.41 4.90 -27.87
N VAL A 105 17.15 4.66 -27.52
CA VAL A 105 16.60 4.98 -26.20
C VAL A 105 17.42 4.38 -25.06
N GLU A 106 17.84 3.13 -25.21
CA GLU A 106 18.63 2.42 -24.20
C GLU A 106 20.05 3.00 -24.01
N GLN A 107 20.59 3.66 -25.04
CA GLN A 107 22.00 4.09 -25.11
C GLN A 107 22.17 5.62 -25.04
N ASP A 108 21.16 6.39 -25.44
CA ASP A 108 21.14 7.86 -25.56
C ASP A 108 20.16 8.47 -24.53
N LYS A 109 20.66 8.77 -23.33
CA LYS A 109 19.88 9.37 -22.24
C LYS A 109 19.35 10.78 -22.55
N GLU A 110 19.94 11.47 -23.53
CA GLU A 110 19.45 12.79 -23.94
C GLU A 110 18.22 12.63 -24.84
N PHE A 111 18.29 11.73 -25.83
CA PHE A 111 17.14 11.32 -26.63
C PHE A 111 15.98 10.80 -25.77
N GLU A 112 16.25 9.90 -24.82
CA GLU A 112 15.23 9.37 -23.90
C GLU A 112 14.54 10.51 -23.14
N ARG A 113 15.32 11.45 -22.56
CA ARG A 113 14.77 12.60 -21.83
C ARG A 113 13.91 13.49 -22.74
N THR A 114 14.44 13.93 -23.87
CA THR A 114 13.72 14.81 -24.80
C THR A 114 12.45 14.14 -25.33
N LEU A 115 12.47 12.83 -25.59
CA LEU A 115 11.28 12.09 -25.99
C LEU A 115 10.20 12.09 -24.90
N MET A 116 10.60 11.89 -23.64
CA MET A 116 9.69 11.92 -22.49
C MET A 116 9.13 13.33 -22.21
N ASP A 117 9.94 14.38 -22.38
CA ASP A 117 9.54 15.78 -22.20
C ASP A 117 8.42 16.22 -23.17
N THR A 118 8.23 15.50 -24.29
CA THR A 118 7.08 15.73 -25.20
C THR A 118 5.72 15.33 -24.60
N ASN A 119 5.69 14.64 -23.44
CA ASN A 119 4.49 14.30 -22.68
C ASN A 119 3.41 13.60 -23.54
N GLU A 120 2.21 14.20 -23.66
CA GLU A 120 1.08 13.67 -24.44
C GLU A 120 0.89 14.40 -25.78
N ALA A 121 1.91 15.13 -26.25
CA ALA A 121 1.83 15.87 -27.51
C ALA A 121 1.83 14.92 -28.72
N LEU A 122 1.16 15.38 -29.79
CA LEU A 122 1.21 14.77 -31.11
C LEU A 122 2.56 15.11 -31.77
N LEU A 123 3.34 14.10 -32.14
CA LEU A 123 4.66 14.28 -32.77
C LEU A 123 4.55 14.28 -34.28
N ILE A 124 5.03 15.34 -34.94
CA ILE A 124 4.99 15.51 -36.40
C ILE A 124 6.42 15.69 -36.92
N VAL A 125 6.87 14.79 -37.79
CA VAL A 125 8.20 14.84 -38.41
C VAL A 125 8.13 15.61 -39.72
N CYS A 126 8.59 16.85 -39.67
CA CYS A 126 8.62 17.82 -40.76
C CYS A 126 9.82 17.61 -41.70
N ASP A 127 10.02 16.37 -42.16
CA ASP A 127 10.93 16.07 -43.27
C ASP A 127 10.24 16.39 -44.61
N GLY A 128 10.89 17.25 -45.40
CA GLY A 128 10.45 17.61 -46.76
C GLY A 128 10.86 16.60 -47.84
N LYS A 129 11.80 15.69 -47.56
CA LYS A 129 12.25 14.62 -48.47
C LYS A 129 11.38 13.36 -48.34
N ASP A 130 11.04 12.98 -47.11
CA ASP A 130 10.32 11.73 -46.82
C ASP A 130 8.81 11.93 -46.55
N ARG A 131 7.97 11.26 -47.34
CA ARG A 131 6.50 11.26 -47.22
C ARG A 131 5.93 10.05 -46.47
N GLU A 132 6.78 9.09 -46.13
CA GLU A 132 6.47 7.87 -45.38
C GLU A 132 6.85 8.04 -43.91
N LEU A 133 8.14 8.25 -43.61
CA LEU A 133 8.59 8.48 -42.23
C LEU A 133 8.18 9.87 -41.74
N GLY A 134 8.31 10.88 -42.61
CA GLY A 134 7.85 12.25 -42.38
C GLY A 134 6.48 12.57 -42.98
N ILE A 135 6.10 13.85 -42.92
CA ILE A 135 4.91 14.38 -43.59
C ILE A 135 5.15 14.85 -45.03
N GLY A 136 6.38 14.88 -45.52
CA GLY A 136 6.71 15.43 -46.85
C GLY A 136 6.69 16.96 -46.93
N MET A 137 6.83 17.65 -45.80
CA MET A 137 6.85 19.12 -45.71
C MET A 137 7.85 19.55 -44.64
N ASP A 138 8.58 20.64 -44.89
CA ASP A 138 9.28 21.37 -43.83
C ASP A 138 8.30 22.06 -42.87
N GLU A 139 8.79 22.42 -41.67
CA GLU A 139 7.98 23.01 -40.60
C GLU A 139 7.19 24.24 -41.06
N LYS A 140 7.81 25.09 -41.88
CA LYS A 140 7.19 26.33 -42.36
C LYS A 140 6.01 26.01 -43.29
N LYS A 141 6.22 25.16 -44.29
CA LYS A 141 5.15 24.72 -45.20
C LYS A 141 4.02 24.02 -44.43
N PHE A 142 4.34 23.22 -43.42
CA PHE A 142 3.33 22.55 -42.62
C PHE A 142 2.50 23.53 -41.78
N MET A 143 3.12 24.53 -41.15
CA MET A 143 2.42 25.59 -40.41
C MET A 143 1.53 26.44 -41.34
N ASP A 144 2.05 26.84 -42.51
CA ASP A 144 1.28 27.59 -43.52
C ASP A 144 0.09 26.76 -44.04
N TRP A 145 0.28 25.45 -44.25
CA TRP A 145 -0.76 24.50 -44.66
C TRP A 145 -1.82 24.29 -43.57
N MET A 146 -1.43 24.07 -42.31
CA MET A 146 -2.36 23.97 -41.18
C MET A 146 -3.23 25.22 -41.04
N ALA A 147 -2.62 26.41 -41.19
CA ALA A 147 -3.35 27.68 -41.11
C ALA A 147 -4.37 27.85 -42.26
N LYS A 148 -4.02 27.39 -43.47
CA LYS A 148 -4.91 27.38 -44.64
C LYS A 148 -6.08 26.41 -44.47
N GLU A 149 -5.81 25.18 -44.07
CA GLU A 149 -6.83 24.14 -43.88
C GLU A 149 -7.60 24.27 -42.55
N LYS A 150 -7.17 25.19 -41.67
CA LYS A 150 -7.69 25.38 -40.29
C LYS A 150 -7.68 24.09 -39.46
N ALA A 151 -6.67 23.26 -39.69
CA ALA A 151 -6.52 21.98 -39.01
C ALA A 151 -5.97 22.18 -37.59
N ASP A 152 -6.61 21.56 -36.60
CA ASP A 152 -6.09 21.46 -35.24
C ASP A 152 -5.43 20.09 -34.99
N SER A 153 -4.84 19.91 -33.81
CA SER A 153 -4.21 18.65 -33.41
C SER A 153 -5.16 17.45 -33.43
N ARG A 154 -6.46 17.66 -33.22
CA ARG A 154 -7.48 16.61 -33.24
C ARG A 154 -7.79 16.18 -34.67
N GLN A 155 -7.91 17.14 -35.60
CA GLN A 155 -8.12 16.89 -37.02
C GLN A 155 -6.92 16.17 -37.65
N ILE A 156 -5.69 16.57 -37.30
CA ILE A 156 -4.47 15.91 -37.80
C ILE A 156 -4.35 14.50 -37.20
N GLY A 157 -4.57 14.35 -35.89
CA GLY A 157 -4.60 13.03 -35.25
C GLY A 157 -5.69 12.10 -35.79
N PHE A 158 -6.81 12.64 -36.29
CA PHE A 158 -7.85 11.88 -36.99
C PHE A 158 -7.39 11.43 -38.38
N TRP A 159 -6.77 12.31 -39.17
CA TRP A 159 -6.23 11.98 -40.49
C TRP A 159 -5.08 10.96 -40.43
N MET A 160 -4.23 11.02 -39.40
CA MET A 160 -3.16 10.02 -39.20
C MET A 160 -3.69 8.62 -38.85
N LYS A 161 -4.93 8.50 -38.36
CA LYS A 161 -5.58 7.22 -38.10
C LYS A 161 -6.45 6.71 -39.25
N ASN A 162 -6.70 7.53 -40.27
CA ASN A 162 -7.65 7.23 -41.34
C ASN A 162 -7.06 7.62 -42.71
N ASP A 163 -6.30 6.71 -43.32
CA ASP A 163 -5.69 6.91 -44.64
C ASP A 163 -6.69 7.35 -45.73
N GLN A 164 -7.95 6.90 -45.65
CA GLN A 164 -9.00 7.21 -46.63
C GLN A 164 -9.48 8.68 -46.59
N SER A 165 -9.27 9.38 -45.48
CA SER A 165 -9.71 10.78 -45.30
C SER A 165 -8.56 11.77 -45.14
N ARG A 166 -7.30 11.29 -45.18
CA ARG A 166 -6.09 12.13 -45.10
C ARG A 166 -5.93 12.97 -46.39
N PRO A 167 -5.67 14.28 -46.28
CA PRO A 167 -5.34 15.13 -47.43
C PRO A 167 -4.13 14.61 -48.22
N ALA A 168 -4.16 14.76 -49.55
CA ALA A 168 -3.13 14.20 -50.43
C ALA A 168 -1.75 14.87 -50.28
N GLU A 169 -1.71 16.07 -49.69
CA GLU A 169 -0.48 16.79 -49.35
C GLU A 169 0.19 16.20 -48.09
N LEU A 170 -0.58 15.67 -47.14
CA LEU A 170 -0.09 15.19 -45.85
C LEU A 170 0.48 13.76 -45.95
N GLY A 171 1.78 13.60 -45.70
CA GLY A 171 2.46 12.30 -45.61
C GLY A 171 2.02 11.43 -44.43
N GLN A 172 2.61 10.24 -44.31
CA GLN A 172 2.18 9.24 -43.33
C GLN A 172 2.68 9.50 -41.90
N ASN A 173 3.81 10.20 -41.72
CA ASN A 173 4.40 10.51 -40.41
C ASN A 173 4.71 9.25 -39.57
N GLN A 174 5.17 8.16 -40.19
CA GLN A 174 5.44 6.90 -39.48
C GLN A 174 6.50 7.06 -38.39
N LEU A 175 7.52 7.92 -38.57
CA LEU A 175 8.51 8.19 -37.54
C LEU A 175 7.90 8.92 -36.33
N GLY A 176 7.00 9.89 -36.55
CA GLY A 176 6.25 10.53 -35.46
C GLY A 176 5.41 9.52 -34.69
N PHE A 177 4.76 8.57 -35.38
CA PHE A 177 4.07 7.45 -34.75
C PHE A 177 5.01 6.53 -33.96
N PHE A 178 6.17 6.16 -34.52
CA PHE A 178 7.15 5.32 -33.83
C PHE A 178 7.69 5.98 -32.56
N LEU A 179 7.96 7.28 -32.59
CA LEU A 179 8.40 8.03 -31.41
C LEU A 179 7.31 8.08 -30.35
N MET A 180 6.04 8.31 -30.72
CA MET A 180 4.91 8.25 -29.76
C MET A 180 4.72 6.86 -29.17
N TRP A 181 4.88 5.80 -29.98
CA TRP A 181 4.82 4.41 -29.51
C TRP A 181 5.98 4.07 -28.57
N LEU A 182 7.19 4.48 -28.91
CA LEU A 182 8.40 4.26 -28.11
C LEU A 182 8.34 5.05 -26.79
N ARG A 183 7.82 6.27 -26.80
CA ARG A 183 7.49 7.06 -25.59
C ARG A 183 6.53 6.30 -24.69
N TYR A 184 5.49 5.68 -25.25
CA TYR A 184 4.55 4.82 -24.52
C TYR A 184 5.23 3.55 -23.98
N GLU A 185 6.06 2.87 -24.78
CA GLU A 185 6.80 1.66 -24.39
C GLU A 185 7.78 1.93 -23.22
N VAL A 186 8.51 3.06 -23.26
CA VAL A 186 9.38 3.51 -22.17
C VAL A 186 8.58 3.90 -20.93
N LYS A 187 7.45 4.62 -21.08
CA LYS A 187 6.53 4.94 -19.98
C LYS A 187 6.03 3.66 -19.29
N GLU A 188 5.53 2.69 -20.05
CA GLU A 188 4.99 1.44 -19.49
C GLU A 188 6.10 0.54 -18.91
N LEU A 189 7.31 0.51 -19.49
CA LEU A 189 8.45 -0.20 -18.89
C LEU A 189 8.85 0.38 -17.54
N ARG A 190 9.04 1.71 -17.46
CA ARG A 190 9.32 2.42 -16.20
C ARG A 190 8.20 2.20 -15.18
N LYS A 191 6.94 2.34 -15.60
CA LYS A 191 5.77 2.10 -14.76
C LYS A 191 5.69 0.65 -14.28
N SER A 192 6.01 -0.33 -15.14
CA SER A 192 6.11 -1.73 -14.75
C SER A 192 7.16 -1.93 -13.65
N GLN A 193 8.37 -1.37 -13.82
CA GLN A 193 9.43 -1.41 -12.81
C GLN A 193 8.98 -0.83 -11.45
N LEU A 194 8.28 0.31 -11.47
CA LEU A 194 7.72 0.97 -10.27
C LEU A 194 6.55 0.19 -9.62
N LEU A 195 5.92 -0.74 -10.33
CA LEU A 195 4.79 -1.56 -9.85
C LEU A 195 5.20 -3.01 -9.54
N THR A 196 6.34 -3.48 -10.03
CA THR A 196 6.93 -4.78 -9.68
C THR A 196 7.63 -4.74 -8.33
N ARG A 197 7.74 -5.90 -7.68
CA ARG A 197 8.50 -6.05 -6.44
C ARG A 197 9.95 -6.41 -6.79
N GLU A 198 10.91 -5.66 -6.29
CA GLU A 198 12.28 -6.14 -6.25
C GLU A 198 12.37 -7.32 -5.28
N VAL A 199 13.05 -8.39 -5.70
CA VAL A 199 13.23 -9.62 -4.92
C VAL A 199 14.72 -9.79 -4.67
N CYS A 200 15.09 -9.97 -3.42
CA CYS A 200 16.44 -10.35 -3.01
C CYS A 200 16.48 -11.83 -2.62
N GLN A 201 17.65 -12.44 -2.79
CA GLN A 201 17.93 -13.79 -2.33
C GLN A 201 18.56 -13.73 -0.94
N VAL A 202 18.12 -14.63 -0.05
CA VAL A 202 18.61 -14.75 1.33
C VAL A 202 18.79 -16.22 1.69
N ASP A 203 19.72 -16.50 2.59
CA ASP A 203 19.97 -17.85 3.08
C ASP A 203 18.80 -18.38 3.94
N GLY A 204 18.47 -19.66 3.76
CA GLY A 204 17.45 -20.36 4.53
C GLY A 204 17.93 -21.01 5.84
N LEU A 205 17.14 -21.96 6.32
CA LEU A 205 17.44 -22.85 7.45
C LEU A 205 18.03 -24.20 6.99
N SER A 206 17.62 -24.68 5.82
CA SER A 206 18.09 -25.95 5.25
C SER A 206 19.37 -25.74 4.44
N SER A 207 20.34 -26.65 4.53
CA SER A 207 21.38 -26.82 3.51
C SER A 207 20.88 -27.65 2.32
N ASP A 208 21.55 -27.54 1.18
CA ASP A 208 21.42 -28.43 0.03
C ASP A 208 22.33 -29.67 0.14
N LYS A 209 22.61 -30.35 -0.98
CA LYS A 209 23.43 -31.58 -1.00
C LYS A 209 24.93 -31.30 -0.91
N ASP A 210 25.35 -30.07 -1.20
CA ASP A 210 26.74 -29.61 -1.22
C ASP A 210 27.05 -28.75 0.04
N ASP A 211 26.18 -28.86 1.06
CA ASP A 211 26.13 -28.11 2.32
C ASP A 211 26.03 -26.57 2.19
N ASN A 212 25.52 -26.08 1.05
CA ASN A 212 25.23 -24.65 0.88
C ASN A 212 23.82 -24.33 1.39
N PRO A 213 23.60 -23.16 2.01
CA PRO A 213 22.26 -22.76 2.46
C PRO A 213 21.30 -22.58 1.28
N VAL A 214 20.12 -23.19 1.39
CA VAL A 214 19.04 -23.08 0.40
C VAL A 214 18.60 -21.62 0.30
N GLN A 215 18.72 -21.04 -0.91
CA GLN A 215 18.32 -19.67 -1.18
C GLN A 215 16.80 -19.49 -1.17
N ILE A 216 16.35 -18.37 -0.61
CA ILE A 216 14.96 -17.96 -0.49
C ILE A 216 14.76 -16.60 -1.17
N SER A 217 13.74 -16.49 -2.02
CA SER A 217 13.23 -15.21 -2.53
C SER A 217 12.42 -14.46 -1.47
N VAL A 218 12.85 -13.24 -1.13
CA VAL A 218 12.10 -12.30 -0.27
C VAL A 218 12.08 -10.86 -0.81
N ASN A 219 11.03 -10.10 -0.48
CA ASN A 219 10.85 -8.67 -0.78
C ASN A 219 10.31 -7.92 0.46
N ASP A 220 10.12 -6.60 0.36
CA ASP A 220 9.70 -5.76 1.49
C ASP A 220 8.28 -6.01 2.02
N LEU A 221 7.40 -6.74 1.32
CA LEU A 221 6.07 -7.05 1.86
C LEU A 221 6.18 -7.99 3.07
N VAL A 222 5.60 -7.60 4.20
CA VAL A 222 5.45 -8.44 5.39
C VAL A 222 4.02 -8.99 5.45
N ILE A 223 3.89 -10.29 5.74
CA ILE A 223 2.61 -10.96 6.01
C ILE A 223 2.71 -11.74 7.31
N SER A 224 1.79 -11.48 8.24
CA SER A 224 1.59 -12.26 9.45
C SER A 224 0.70 -13.48 9.20
N LEU A 225 0.98 -14.58 9.90
CA LEU A 225 0.15 -15.80 9.87
C LEU A 225 -1.13 -15.63 10.71
N GLN A 226 -1.92 -14.61 10.38
CA GLN A 226 -3.21 -14.27 11.00
C GLN A 226 -4.33 -14.27 9.94
N GLY A 227 -5.59 -14.33 10.38
CA GLY A 227 -6.75 -14.27 9.51
C GLY A 227 -6.75 -15.40 8.48
N ILE A 228 -6.76 -15.05 7.19
CA ILE A 228 -6.73 -16.04 6.10
C ILE A 228 -5.42 -16.85 6.04
N PHE A 229 -4.30 -16.31 6.56
CA PHE A 229 -2.99 -16.98 6.55
C PHE A 229 -2.72 -17.83 7.78
N ARG A 230 -3.53 -17.69 8.84
CA ARG A 230 -3.44 -18.47 10.09
C ARG A 230 -3.30 -19.99 9.88
N PRO A 231 -3.98 -20.64 8.91
CA PRO A 231 -3.79 -22.06 8.62
C PRO A 231 -2.37 -22.51 8.32
N LEU A 232 -1.45 -21.60 7.96
CA LEU A 232 -0.05 -21.92 7.73
C LEU A 232 0.75 -22.16 9.03
N SER A 233 0.36 -21.55 10.17
CA SER A 233 1.10 -21.62 11.45
C SER A 233 1.26 -23.05 12.00
N ASN A 234 2.35 -23.30 12.74
CA ASN A 234 2.54 -24.52 13.54
C ASN A 234 1.39 -24.73 14.56
N TYR A 235 0.89 -23.61 15.10
CA TYR A 235 -0.07 -23.55 16.20
C TYR A 235 -1.54 -23.58 15.73
N TYR A 236 -1.78 -23.68 14.42
CA TYR A 236 -3.11 -23.89 13.89
C TYR A 236 -3.56 -25.35 14.01
N SER A 237 -4.77 -25.58 14.53
CA SER A 237 -5.35 -26.92 14.73
C SER A 237 -5.89 -27.48 13.40
N PHE A 238 -4.97 -27.99 12.58
CA PHE A 238 -5.26 -28.69 11.33
C PHE A 238 -4.89 -30.17 11.45
N PRO A 239 -5.87 -31.08 11.58
CA PRO A 239 -5.57 -32.50 11.69
C PRO A 239 -5.03 -33.09 10.38
N PHE A 240 -3.83 -33.68 10.43
CA PHE A 240 -3.21 -34.39 9.31
C PHE A 240 -2.78 -35.80 9.71
N GLU A 241 -2.69 -36.68 8.73
CA GLU A 241 -2.12 -38.03 8.89
C GLU A 241 -0.65 -38.01 8.51
N MET A 242 0.21 -38.68 9.27
CA MET A 242 1.64 -38.83 8.96
C MET A 242 2.12 -40.18 9.52
N LYS A 243 2.78 -41.00 8.69
CA LYS A 243 3.23 -42.36 9.06
C LYS A 243 2.10 -43.27 9.62
N GLY A 244 0.86 -43.09 9.15
CA GLY A 244 -0.32 -43.87 9.56
C GLY A 244 -1.00 -43.42 10.86
N GLU A 245 -0.49 -42.37 11.51
CA GLU A 245 -1.08 -41.78 12.72
C GLU A 245 -1.65 -40.40 12.42
N ARG A 246 -2.74 -40.02 13.10
CA ARG A 246 -3.43 -38.74 12.90
C ARG A 246 -3.14 -37.76 14.03
N TYR A 247 -2.45 -36.67 13.72
CA TYR A 247 -2.07 -35.62 14.67
C TYR A 247 -2.98 -34.41 14.52
N ARG A 248 -3.18 -33.63 15.61
CA ARG A 248 -4.05 -32.43 15.62
C ARG A 248 -3.37 -31.18 15.05
N SER A 249 -2.05 -31.06 15.20
CA SER A 249 -1.23 -29.98 14.64
C SER A 249 0.25 -30.41 14.58
N VAL A 250 1.11 -29.53 14.04
CA VAL A 250 2.56 -29.74 13.95
C VAL A 250 3.19 -29.90 15.34
N GLU A 251 2.76 -29.10 16.31
CA GLU A 251 3.26 -29.20 17.69
C GLU A 251 2.86 -30.51 18.37
N HIS A 252 1.67 -31.05 18.12
CA HIS A 252 1.27 -32.36 18.68
C HIS A 252 2.22 -33.47 18.21
N TYR A 253 2.57 -33.50 16.92
CA TYR A 253 3.56 -34.44 16.38
C TYR A 253 4.93 -34.26 17.03
N ALA A 254 5.44 -33.03 17.06
CA ALA A 254 6.78 -32.74 17.55
C ALA A 254 6.96 -33.07 19.05
N TYR A 255 5.98 -32.69 19.88
CA TYR A 255 6.02 -32.97 21.32
C TYR A 255 5.81 -34.44 21.67
N GLU A 256 5.00 -35.17 20.91
CA GLU A 256 4.92 -36.63 21.05
C GLU A 256 6.28 -37.29 20.77
N LYS A 257 6.92 -36.97 19.64
CA LYS A 257 8.22 -37.58 19.32
C LYS A 257 9.30 -37.17 20.32
N LEU A 258 9.22 -35.96 20.90
CA LEU A 258 10.05 -35.56 22.05
C LEU A 258 9.81 -36.45 23.27
N ILE A 259 8.55 -36.62 23.71
CA ILE A 259 8.18 -37.46 24.88
C ILE A 259 8.63 -38.91 24.69
N ASN A 260 8.45 -39.46 23.49
CA ASN A 260 8.93 -40.80 23.13
C ASN A 260 10.47 -40.89 23.18
N SER A 261 11.18 -39.85 22.69
CA SER A 261 12.66 -39.81 22.75
C SER A 261 13.20 -39.66 24.17
N LEU A 262 12.41 -39.08 25.08
CA LEU A 262 12.68 -39.00 26.52
C LEU A 262 12.27 -40.28 27.29
N LYS A 263 11.71 -41.29 26.62
CA LYS A 263 11.27 -42.58 27.18
C LYS A 263 10.25 -42.43 28.33
N LEU A 264 9.33 -41.48 28.18
CA LEU A 264 8.22 -41.25 29.11
C LEU A 264 7.03 -42.18 28.82
N ASP A 265 6.14 -42.38 29.81
CA ASP A 265 4.97 -43.29 29.75
C ASP A 265 3.91 -42.86 28.71
N ASP A 266 3.25 -43.82 28.05
CA ASP A 266 2.26 -43.60 26.98
C ASP A 266 1.08 -42.73 27.43
N LYS A 267 0.72 -42.76 28.72
CA LYS A 267 -0.31 -41.88 29.30
C LYS A 267 0.03 -40.39 29.19
N ILE A 268 1.31 -40.06 29.04
CA ILE A 268 1.81 -38.69 28.86
C ILE A 268 1.64 -38.28 27.40
N VAL A 269 1.88 -39.21 26.46
CA VAL A 269 1.56 -39.04 25.03
C VAL A 269 0.07 -38.80 24.84
N GLU A 270 -0.79 -39.64 25.43
CA GLU A 270 -2.24 -39.45 25.39
C GLU A 270 -2.65 -38.06 25.90
N LYS A 271 -2.01 -37.56 26.96
CA LYS A 271 -2.27 -36.21 27.49
C LYS A 271 -1.89 -35.10 26.49
N ILE A 272 -0.81 -35.24 25.74
CA ILE A 272 -0.49 -34.30 24.65
C ILE A 272 -1.49 -34.44 23.51
N GLN A 273 -1.74 -35.65 23.01
CA GLN A 273 -2.70 -35.90 21.91
C GLN A 273 -4.14 -35.42 22.23
N THR A 274 -4.54 -35.44 23.50
CA THR A 274 -5.88 -34.99 23.94
C THR A 274 -5.96 -33.49 24.21
N THR A 275 -4.84 -32.77 24.32
CA THR A 275 -4.80 -31.30 24.48
C THR A 275 -5.48 -30.62 23.29
N VAL A 276 -6.36 -29.63 23.53
CA VAL A 276 -7.25 -29.08 22.49
C VAL A 276 -6.56 -27.97 21.69
N SER A 277 -5.95 -27.01 22.38
CA SER A 277 -5.20 -25.92 21.74
C SER A 277 -3.75 -26.34 21.49
N PRO A 278 -3.22 -26.19 20.26
CA PRO A 278 -1.79 -26.36 20.00
C PRO A 278 -0.88 -25.43 20.82
N LEU A 279 -1.35 -24.26 21.25
CA LEU A 279 -0.60 -23.34 22.12
C LEU A 279 -0.43 -23.88 23.54
N ASP A 280 -1.37 -24.69 24.02
CA ASP A 280 -1.29 -25.32 25.35
C ASP A 280 -0.30 -26.49 25.37
N VAL A 281 0.07 -27.07 24.22
CA VAL A 281 0.95 -28.26 24.14
C VAL A 281 2.33 -28.01 24.78
N PRO A 282 3.07 -26.93 24.45
CA PRO A 282 4.28 -26.54 25.18
C PRO A 282 4.07 -26.38 26.69
N VAL A 283 2.98 -25.71 27.10
CA VAL A 283 2.68 -25.43 28.52
C VAL A 283 2.37 -26.71 29.29
N VAL A 284 1.67 -27.66 28.68
CA VAL A 284 1.37 -28.98 29.26
C VAL A 284 2.64 -29.83 29.33
N ALA A 285 3.48 -29.80 28.30
CA ALA A 285 4.77 -30.49 28.28
C ALA A 285 5.73 -29.97 29.36
N GLU A 286 5.84 -28.65 29.54
CA GLU A 286 6.68 -28.07 30.60
C GLU A 286 6.21 -28.50 32.00
N LYS A 287 4.90 -28.51 32.24
CA LYS A 287 4.29 -29.03 33.48
C LYS A 287 4.56 -30.52 33.70
N ILE A 288 4.66 -31.31 32.62
CA ILE A 288 5.06 -32.72 32.67
C ILE A 288 6.55 -32.83 33.05
N PHE A 289 7.44 -32.13 32.35
CA PHE A 289 8.89 -32.20 32.60
C PHE A 289 9.25 -31.83 34.05
N LYS A 290 8.62 -30.77 34.58
CA LYS A 290 8.70 -30.37 35.99
C LYS A 290 8.18 -31.47 36.94
N LYS A 291 7.04 -32.12 36.62
CA LYS A 291 6.47 -33.19 37.45
C LYS A 291 7.34 -34.45 37.51
N PHE A 292 8.03 -34.78 36.42
CA PHE A 292 8.87 -35.98 36.31
C PHE A 292 10.36 -35.71 36.57
N ASN A 293 10.73 -34.49 36.97
CA ASN A 293 12.12 -34.06 37.22
C ASN A 293 13.08 -34.39 36.07
N VAL A 294 12.62 -34.19 34.82
CA VAL A 294 13.47 -34.38 33.63
C VAL A 294 14.54 -33.28 33.61
N SER A 295 15.83 -33.65 33.51
CA SER A 295 16.91 -32.64 33.45
C SER A 295 16.74 -31.74 32.23
N VAL A 296 16.95 -30.44 32.44
CA VAL A 296 16.96 -29.42 31.38
C VAL A 296 18.00 -29.75 30.32
N GLU A 297 19.17 -30.27 30.71
CA GLU A 297 20.26 -30.64 29.79
C GLU A 297 19.79 -31.71 28.79
N VAL A 298 19.10 -32.74 29.29
CA VAL A 298 18.56 -33.84 28.47
C VAL A 298 17.49 -33.32 27.52
N ILE A 299 16.68 -32.34 27.94
CA ILE A 299 15.70 -31.68 27.04
C ILE A 299 16.46 -30.89 25.96
N THR A 300 17.46 -30.09 26.33
CA THR A 300 18.28 -29.28 25.42
C THR A 300 18.97 -30.14 24.35
N GLU A 301 19.51 -31.31 24.70
CA GLU A 301 20.06 -32.27 23.73
C GLU A 301 19.04 -32.75 22.68
N LYS A 302 17.75 -32.78 23.02
CA LYS A 302 16.69 -33.23 22.09
C LYS A 302 16.06 -32.08 21.30
N ILE A 303 16.30 -30.81 21.65
CA ILE A 303 15.77 -29.65 20.89
C ILE A 303 16.11 -29.72 19.39
N PRO A 304 17.35 -30.02 18.96
CA PRO A 304 17.66 -30.13 17.52
C PRO A 304 16.87 -31.24 16.80
N LYS A 305 16.51 -32.33 17.51
CA LYS A 305 15.67 -33.40 16.95
C LYS A 305 14.19 -32.98 16.90
N MET A 306 13.71 -32.25 17.92
CA MET A 306 12.37 -31.65 17.92
C MET A 306 12.21 -30.64 16.78
N ASP A 307 13.22 -29.81 16.52
CA ASP A 307 13.23 -28.89 15.38
C ASP A 307 13.07 -29.64 14.05
N ARG A 308 13.83 -30.72 13.84
CA ARG A 308 13.69 -31.58 12.64
C ARG A 308 12.27 -32.17 12.55
N TRP A 309 11.67 -32.63 13.64
CA TRP A 309 10.29 -33.15 13.63
C TRP A 309 9.24 -32.08 13.29
N ARG A 310 9.36 -30.86 13.83
CA ARG A 310 8.52 -29.72 13.43
C ARG A 310 8.66 -29.41 11.94
N GLN A 311 9.89 -29.37 11.41
CA GLN A 311 10.11 -29.17 9.98
C GLN A 311 9.44 -30.26 9.15
N SER A 312 9.63 -31.54 9.49
CA SER A 312 9.06 -32.67 8.75
C SER A 312 7.52 -32.66 8.77
N ALA A 313 6.91 -32.36 9.92
CA ALA A 313 5.44 -32.25 10.04
C ALA A 313 4.89 -31.04 9.28
N MET A 314 5.56 -29.88 9.30
CA MET A 314 5.14 -28.73 8.50
C MET A 314 5.28 -28.99 6.99
N LYS A 315 6.42 -29.56 6.55
CA LYS A 315 6.63 -30.03 5.17
C LYS A 315 5.50 -30.97 4.75
N HIS A 316 5.16 -31.96 5.58
CA HIS A 316 4.07 -32.90 5.32
C HIS A 316 2.69 -32.23 5.24
N LYS A 317 2.35 -31.38 6.21
CA LYS A 317 1.09 -30.61 6.30
C LYS A 317 0.82 -29.80 5.03
N ILE A 318 1.83 -29.09 4.52
CA ILE A 318 1.70 -28.27 3.31
C ILE A 318 1.66 -29.17 2.05
N MET A 319 2.62 -30.09 1.88
CA MET A 319 2.74 -30.88 0.66
C MET A 319 1.55 -31.82 0.39
N HIS A 320 0.79 -32.21 1.43
CA HIS A 320 -0.40 -33.07 1.28
C HIS A 320 -1.73 -32.28 1.28
N ASN A 321 -1.69 -30.95 1.24
CA ASN A 321 -2.90 -30.12 1.15
C ASN A 321 -2.76 -29.03 0.08
N GLU A 322 -3.45 -29.22 -1.06
CA GLU A 322 -3.42 -28.28 -2.19
C GLU A 322 -3.85 -26.86 -1.81
N TYR A 323 -4.85 -26.70 -0.92
CA TYR A 323 -5.26 -25.38 -0.46
C TYR A 323 -4.15 -24.67 0.32
N LEU A 324 -3.46 -25.37 1.23
CA LEU A 324 -2.35 -24.77 1.99
C LEU A 324 -1.15 -24.43 1.09
N GLN A 325 -0.89 -25.21 0.03
CA GLN A 325 0.10 -24.85 -1.00
C GLN A 325 -0.31 -23.56 -1.72
N GLN A 326 -1.55 -23.46 -2.18
CA GLN A 326 -2.05 -22.29 -2.90
C GLN A 326 -2.12 -21.05 -2.00
N LEU A 327 -2.49 -21.20 -0.72
CA LEU A 327 -2.45 -20.15 0.28
C LEU A 327 -1.01 -19.67 0.53
N LEU A 328 -0.04 -20.58 0.68
CA LEU A 328 1.37 -20.22 0.81
C LEU A 328 1.90 -19.50 -0.44
N LEU A 329 1.57 -20.00 -1.63
CA LEU A 329 1.94 -19.39 -2.92
C LEU A 329 1.30 -18.00 -3.13
N SER A 330 0.10 -17.76 -2.58
CA SER A 330 -0.59 -16.46 -2.68
C SER A 330 0.08 -15.31 -1.93
N THR A 331 1.04 -15.62 -1.04
CA THR A 331 1.86 -14.62 -0.34
C THR A 331 2.83 -13.90 -1.28
N GLY A 332 3.14 -14.48 -2.46
CA GLY A 332 4.25 -14.01 -3.31
C GLY A 332 5.57 -14.10 -2.56
N ASP A 333 6.61 -13.35 -2.94
CA ASP A 333 7.91 -13.40 -2.25
C ASP A 333 7.94 -12.55 -0.94
N SER A 334 6.84 -12.48 -0.18
CA SER A 334 6.81 -11.71 1.07
C SER A 334 7.71 -12.29 2.17
N ILE A 335 8.13 -11.46 3.11
CA ILE A 335 8.55 -11.92 4.45
C ILE A 335 7.33 -12.47 5.17
N LEU A 336 7.43 -13.68 5.71
CA LEU A 336 6.39 -14.30 6.54
C LEU A 336 6.78 -14.18 8.02
N ILE A 337 5.80 -13.89 8.89
CA ILE A 337 5.99 -13.86 10.35
C ILE A 337 4.86 -14.61 11.08
N ASP A 338 5.21 -15.45 12.06
CA ASP A 338 4.23 -16.10 12.93
C ASP A 338 4.20 -15.37 14.28
N CYS A 339 3.19 -14.54 14.52
CA CYS A 339 3.08 -13.73 15.74
C CYS A 339 2.42 -14.49 16.91
N ALA A 340 2.31 -15.82 16.84
CA ALA A 340 1.72 -16.62 17.92
C ALA A 340 2.60 -16.61 19.19
N GLU A 341 1.94 -16.74 20.36
CA GLU A 341 2.57 -16.89 21.69
C GLU A 341 3.19 -18.29 21.90
N GLY A 342 3.97 -18.75 20.92
CA GLY A 342 4.58 -20.06 20.87
C GLY A 342 6.02 -20.10 21.37
N ASP A 343 6.76 -21.08 20.87
CA ASP A 343 8.21 -21.21 21.07
C ASP A 343 8.94 -20.05 20.37
N PRO A 344 9.67 -19.17 21.09
CA PRO A 344 10.29 -17.99 20.51
C PRO A 344 11.34 -18.26 19.41
N LEU A 345 11.85 -19.49 19.29
CA LEU A 345 12.73 -19.85 18.16
C LEU A 345 11.93 -20.12 16.87
N TRP A 346 10.64 -20.42 17.00
CA TRP A 346 9.75 -20.81 15.91
C TRP A 346 8.75 -19.72 15.52
N THR A 347 8.37 -18.86 16.46
CA THR A 347 7.54 -17.67 16.23
C THR A 347 8.40 -16.39 16.18
N CYS A 348 7.81 -15.27 15.77
CA CYS A 348 8.43 -13.95 15.82
C CYS A 348 7.87 -13.17 17.02
N GLY A 349 8.73 -12.65 17.89
CA GLY A 349 8.30 -11.87 19.05
C GLY A 349 7.86 -10.43 18.74
N GLY A 350 8.04 -9.96 17.51
CA GLY A 350 7.62 -8.62 17.06
C GLY A 350 6.36 -8.64 16.20
N SER A 351 5.52 -7.60 16.31
CA SER A 351 4.26 -7.51 15.56
C SER A 351 4.47 -7.13 14.09
N GLU A 352 3.43 -7.36 13.27
CA GLU A 352 3.40 -6.88 11.88
C GLU A 352 3.60 -5.36 11.81
N ALA A 353 3.01 -4.60 12.75
CA ALA A 353 3.16 -3.17 12.79
C ALA A 353 4.58 -2.71 13.14
N GLU A 354 5.27 -3.45 14.03
CA GLU A 354 6.66 -3.18 14.38
C GLU A 354 7.59 -3.40 13.18
N ILE A 355 7.46 -4.53 12.48
CA ILE A 355 8.37 -4.86 11.37
C ILE A 355 8.14 -3.92 10.18
N GLN A 356 6.89 -3.60 9.86
CA GLN A 356 6.57 -2.55 8.89
C GLN A 356 7.16 -1.17 9.29
N ARG A 357 7.20 -0.84 10.59
CA ARG A 357 7.85 0.39 11.09
C ARG A 357 9.36 0.31 10.97
N LEU A 358 9.98 -0.83 11.25
CA LEU A 358 11.42 -1.05 11.06
C LEU A 358 11.82 -0.89 9.59
N LEU A 359 11.00 -1.39 8.65
CA LEU A 359 11.19 -1.23 7.21
C LEU A 359 11.11 0.22 6.70
N THR A 360 10.58 1.18 7.47
CA THR A 360 10.70 2.61 7.09
C THR A 360 12.12 3.14 7.20
N LYS A 361 13.00 2.47 7.96
CA LYS A 361 14.37 2.94 8.20
C LYS A 361 15.26 2.63 7.00
N ASN A 362 16.02 3.61 6.52
CA ASN A 362 16.90 3.47 5.34
C ASN A 362 17.96 2.36 5.47
N TYR A 363 18.38 2.01 6.70
CA TYR A 363 19.38 0.97 6.96
C TYR A 363 18.80 -0.45 7.19
N VAL A 364 17.47 -0.59 7.09
CA VAL A 364 16.74 -1.87 7.24
C VAL A 364 16.15 -2.24 5.89
N ASN A 365 16.42 -3.46 5.46
CA ASN A 365 15.95 -4.07 4.23
C ASN A 365 15.53 -5.53 4.54
N PRO A 366 14.92 -6.27 3.58
CA PRO A 366 14.44 -7.63 3.82
C PRO A 366 15.54 -8.59 4.27
N VAL A 367 16.71 -8.54 3.61
CA VAL A 367 17.91 -9.33 3.97
C VAL A 367 18.22 -9.22 5.46
N LYS A 368 18.40 -7.99 5.96
CA LYS A 368 18.77 -7.72 7.35
C LYS A 368 17.72 -8.16 8.37
N LEU A 369 16.43 -8.15 8.00
CA LEU A 369 15.38 -8.69 8.87
C LEU A 369 15.49 -10.21 8.97
N ILE A 370 15.74 -10.91 7.86
CA ILE A 370 15.92 -12.36 7.84
C ILE A 370 17.19 -12.76 8.60
N ASP A 371 18.28 -12.01 8.48
CA ASP A 371 19.51 -12.20 9.25
C ASP A 371 19.26 -12.10 10.76
N TRP A 372 18.48 -11.10 11.20
CA TRP A 372 18.09 -10.93 12.60
C TRP A 372 17.19 -12.07 13.10
N MET A 373 16.28 -12.56 12.27
CA MET A 373 15.44 -13.73 12.60
C MET A 373 16.29 -14.99 12.74
N ARG A 374 17.13 -15.31 11.75
CA ARG A 374 18.06 -16.47 11.77
C ARG A 374 19.04 -16.41 12.94
N GLY A 375 19.51 -15.21 13.29
CA GLY A 375 20.48 -14.99 14.36
C GLY A 375 21.91 -15.38 13.98
N ASP A 376 22.30 -15.05 12.75
CA ASP A 376 23.55 -15.52 12.14
C ASP A 376 24.83 -15.05 12.88
N LYS A 377 25.86 -15.89 12.78
CA LYS A 377 27.05 -15.86 13.65
C LYS A 377 27.90 -14.59 13.56
N ASP A 378 27.83 -13.86 12.45
CA ASP A 378 28.69 -12.70 12.17
C ASP A 378 28.07 -11.34 12.54
N GLY A 379 26.83 -11.32 13.06
CA GLY A 379 26.13 -10.08 13.39
C GLY A 379 25.16 -10.23 14.56
N ALA A 380 25.66 -10.08 15.79
CA ALA A 380 24.83 -10.15 17.00
C ALA A 380 23.58 -9.26 16.87
N VAL A 381 22.39 -9.88 16.91
CA VAL A 381 21.10 -9.20 16.80
C VAL A 381 21.06 -8.04 17.79
N PRO A 382 20.84 -6.78 17.33
CA PRO A 382 20.92 -5.62 18.22
C PRO A 382 19.97 -5.78 19.40
N LYS A 383 20.41 -5.39 20.61
CA LYS A 383 19.64 -5.60 21.86
C LYS A 383 18.19 -5.10 21.76
N SER A 384 17.97 -4.01 21.03
CA SER A 384 16.66 -3.36 20.81
C SER A 384 15.73 -4.09 19.83
N VAL A 385 16.19 -5.12 19.12
CA VAL A 385 15.39 -5.99 18.24
C VAL A 385 15.62 -7.48 18.51
N ARG A 386 16.15 -7.82 19.70
CA ARG A 386 16.51 -9.19 20.07
C ARG A 386 15.31 -10.14 20.11
N HIS A 387 14.11 -9.62 20.34
CA HIS A 387 12.84 -10.36 20.31
C HIS A 387 12.39 -10.76 18.90
N LEU A 388 13.03 -10.24 17.84
CA LEU A 388 12.81 -10.69 16.47
C LEU A 388 13.58 -11.97 16.11
N HIS A 389 14.56 -12.36 16.93
CA HIS A 389 15.29 -13.61 16.74
C HIS A 389 14.38 -14.82 16.91
N GLY A 390 14.34 -15.71 15.92
CA GLY A 390 13.43 -16.84 15.86
C GLY A 390 12.77 -17.01 14.48
N ASN A 391 11.45 -17.11 14.48
CA ASN A 391 10.60 -17.19 13.28
C ASN A 391 10.92 -18.36 12.32
N LYS A 392 11.52 -19.45 12.82
CA LYS A 392 11.88 -20.64 12.02
C LYS A 392 10.71 -21.22 11.22
N SER A 393 9.48 -21.18 11.76
CA SER A 393 8.27 -21.66 11.06
C SER A 393 8.12 -20.99 9.69
N CYS A 394 8.29 -19.68 9.66
CA CYS A 394 8.07 -18.86 8.48
C CYS A 394 9.24 -18.92 7.49
N ILE A 395 10.48 -19.00 7.97
CA ILE A 395 11.64 -19.16 7.07
C ILE A 395 11.52 -20.51 6.33
N LEU A 396 11.15 -21.59 7.02
CA LEU A 396 10.83 -22.87 6.40
C LEU A 396 9.67 -22.76 5.38
N LEU A 397 8.60 -22.04 5.71
CA LEU A 397 7.49 -21.82 4.77
C LEU A 397 7.95 -21.05 3.52
N MET A 398 8.88 -20.09 3.64
CA MET A 398 9.43 -19.37 2.49
C MET A 398 10.33 -20.26 1.62
N GLU A 399 11.11 -21.20 2.18
CA GLU A 399 11.81 -22.24 1.40
C GLU A 399 10.82 -23.12 0.61
N LEU A 400 9.76 -23.58 1.29
CA LEU A 400 8.73 -24.44 0.68
C LEU A 400 7.97 -23.70 -0.42
N ARG A 401 7.68 -22.41 -0.21
CA ARG A 401 7.09 -21.52 -1.22
C ARG A 401 7.96 -21.44 -2.47
N GLY A 402 9.28 -21.28 -2.33
CA GLY A 402 10.21 -21.27 -3.46
C GLY A 402 10.16 -22.57 -4.27
N LYS A 403 10.21 -23.72 -3.58
CA LYS A 403 10.11 -25.06 -4.20
C LYS A 403 8.77 -25.27 -4.92
N LEU A 404 7.66 -24.86 -4.32
CA LEU A 404 6.32 -24.93 -4.94
C LEU A 404 6.17 -23.97 -6.12
N ALA A 405 6.75 -22.76 -6.04
CA ALA A 405 6.66 -21.75 -7.09
C ALA A 405 7.41 -22.17 -8.37
N ALA A 406 8.50 -22.93 -8.24
CA ALA A 406 9.19 -23.55 -9.36
C ALA A 406 8.35 -24.64 -10.05
N ALA A 407 7.46 -25.32 -9.31
CA ALA A 407 6.61 -26.40 -9.83
C ALA A 407 5.28 -25.90 -10.42
N THR A 408 4.79 -24.70 -10.07
CA THR A 408 3.55 -24.14 -10.62
C THR A 408 3.53 -22.63 -10.69
N GLN A 409 3.01 -22.10 -11.80
CA GLN A 409 2.72 -20.67 -11.98
C GLN A 409 1.29 -20.27 -11.56
N SER A 410 0.41 -21.25 -11.32
CA SER A 410 -0.97 -20.98 -10.90
C SER A 410 -1.03 -20.45 -9.46
N ARG A 411 -1.93 -19.49 -9.21
CA ARG A 411 -2.20 -18.90 -7.89
C ARG A 411 -3.71 -18.73 -7.71
N ILE A 412 -4.26 -19.23 -6.60
CA ILE A 412 -5.66 -18.98 -6.23
C ILE A 412 -5.81 -17.53 -5.70
N PRO A 413 -6.88 -16.80 -6.07
CA PRO A 413 -7.21 -15.52 -5.44
C PRO A 413 -7.67 -15.70 -3.99
N LEU A 414 -7.15 -14.87 -3.07
CA LEU A 414 -7.45 -14.92 -1.63
C LEU A 414 -8.93 -14.71 -1.28
N ILE A 415 -9.67 -14.00 -2.13
CA ILE A 415 -11.08 -13.69 -1.95
C ILE A 415 -11.80 -13.92 -3.27
N SER A 416 -13.09 -14.27 -3.20
CA SER A 416 -13.95 -14.41 -4.37
C SER A 416 -13.82 -13.17 -5.28
N PRO A 417 -13.58 -13.34 -6.59
CA PRO A 417 -13.37 -12.20 -7.48
C PRO A 417 -14.65 -11.35 -7.55
N ILE A 418 -14.52 -10.03 -7.34
CA ILE A 418 -15.60 -9.10 -7.68
C ILE A 418 -15.70 -9.03 -9.20
N ASN A 419 -16.93 -8.92 -9.72
CA ASN A 419 -17.11 -8.60 -11.12
C ASN A 419 -16.82 -7.10 -11.33
N ALA A 420 -15.54 -6.76 -11.49
CA ALA A 420 -15.08 -5.38 -11.61
C ALA A 420 -15.38 -4.73 -12.97
N GLN A 421 -15.82 -5.50 -13.98
CA GLN A 421 -16.02 -5.00 -15.34
C GLN A 421 -17.10 -3.90 -15.44
N PRO A 422 -18.30 -4.02 -14.82
CA PRO A 422 -19.30 -2.95 -14.84
C PRO A 422 -18.84 -1.67 -14.12
N LEU A 423 -17.99 -1.79 -13.09
CA LEU A 423 -17.42 -0.65 -12.37
C LEU A 423 -16.33 0.03 -13.21
N SER A 424 -15.42 -0.74 -13.79
CA SER A 424 -14.31 -0.26 -14.64
C SER A 424 -14.78 0.41 -15.93
N ALA A 425 -15.96 0.03 -16.43
CA ALA A 425 -16.58 0.66 -17.60
C ALA A 425 -17.01 2.11 -17.31
N ILE A 426 -17.57 2.38 -16.13
CA ILE A 426 -18.19 3.68 -15.78
C ILE A 426 -17.28 4.60 -14.96
N VAL A 427 -16.25 4.07 -14.28
CA VAL A 427 -15.43 4.85 -13.35
C VAL A 427 -14.75 6.06 -14.03
N SER A 428 -14.89 7.22 -13.39
CA SER A 428 -14.25 8.48 -13.77
C SER A 428 -12.78 8.52 -13.32
N ALA A 429 -12.06 9.58 -13.68
CA ALA A 429 -10.70 9.83 -13.18
C ALA A 429 -10.64 10.29 -11.71
N ASN A 430 -11.78 10.60 -11.09
CA ASN A 430 -11.84 11.13 -9.74
C ASN A 430 -11.65 10.01 -8.69
N VAL A 431 -10.81 10.28 -7.70
CA VAL A 431 -10.57 9.40 -6.55
C VAL A 431 -11.04 10.10 -5.28
N ILE A 432 -11.95 9.44 -4.55
CA ILE A 432 -12.43 9.86 -3.24
C ILE A 432 -11.92 8.86 -2.21
N CYS A 433 -11.04 9.34 -1.33
CA CYS A 433 -10.49 8.58 -0.22
C CYS A 433 -11.41 8.71 1.00
N PHE A 434 -11.48 7.66 1.80
CA PHE A 434 -12.17 7.67 3.09
C PHE A 434 -11.46 6.72 4.08
N THR A 435 -11.66 6.92 5.38
CA THR A 435 -10.98 6.18 6.45
C THR A 435 -11.98 5.42 7.34
N ALA A 436 -11.55 4.82 8.45
CA ALA A 436 -12.43 4.01 9.30
C ALA A 436 -13.41 4.83 10.15
N GLU A 437 -13.17 6.14 10.32
CA GLU A 437 -14.12 7.13 10.88
C GLU A 437 -15.25 7.49 9.90
N SER A 438 -15.11 7.19 8.60
CA SER A 438 -16.10 7.56 7.58
C SER A 438 -17.48 6.95 7.83
N VAL A 439 -18.52 7.71 7.49
CA VAL A 439 -19.92 7.24 7.49
C VAL A 439 -20.20 6.06 6.54
N TRP A 440 -19.25 5.76 5.64
CA TRP A 440 -19.31 4.61 4.73
C TRP A 440 -18.58 3.36 5.24
N HIS A 441 -17.85 3.46 6.36
CA HIS A 441 -17.16 2.35 6.97
C HIS A 441 -18.10 1.54 7.89
N PRO A 442 -18.07 0.20 7.91
CA PRO A 442 -18.98 -0.60 8.75
C PRO A 442 -18.80 -0.39 10.26
N LEU A 443 -17.71 0.27 10.69
CA LEU A 443 -17.48 0.66 12.09
C LEU A 443 -18.24 1.94 12.50
N TYR A 444 -18.79 2.70 11.55
CA TYR A 444 -19.52 3.93 11.86
C TYR A 444 -20.70 3.63 12.81
N PRO A 445 -20.82 4.31 13.97
CA PRO A 445 -21.77 3.97 15.03
C PRO A 445 -23.19 4.47 14.72
N ALA A 446 -23.78 3.97 13.64
CA ALA A 446 -25.14 4.26 13.22
C ALA A 446 -26.03 3.01 13.36
N GLU A 447 -27.06 3.12 14.20
CA GLU A 447 -27.94 2.00 14.51
C GLU A 447 -28.65 1.46 13.25
N ILE A 448 -28.72 0.14 13.13
CA ILE A 448 -29.45 -0.54 12.05
C ILE A 448 -30.37 -1.63 12.59
N ARG A 449 -31.46 -1.90 11.87
CA ARG A 449 -32.40 -2.99 12.16
C ARG A 449 -32.45 -3.97 11.00
N ILE A 450 -32.62 -5.25 11.30
CA ILE A 450 -32.70 -6.32 10.29
C ILE A 450 -34.13 -6.44 9.73
N ALA A 451 -35.11 -6.38 10.62
CA ALA A 451 -36.54 -6.42 10.32
C ALA A 451 -37.30 -5.55 11.34
N PRO A 452 -38.48 -5.00 11.03
CA PRO A 452 -39.15 -4.01 11.89
C PRO A 452 -39.40 -4.46 13.34
N ASP A 453 -39.56 -5.76 13.57
CA ASP A 453 -39.81 -6.45 14.83
C ASP A 453 -38.54 -6.82 15.63
N GLN A 454 -37.36 -6.72 15.03
CA GLN A 454 -36.08 -7.10 15.65
C GLN A 454 -35.43 -5.94 16.42
N PRO A 455 -34.57 -6.23 17.42
CA PRO A 455 -33.83 -5.20 18.14
C PRO A 455 -32.91 -4.40 17.20
N LEU A 456 -32.61 -3.17 17.61
CA LEU A 456 -31.59 -2.34 16.97
C LEU A 456 -30.20 -2.91 17.28
N LEU A 457 -29.36 -2.99 16.27
CA LEU A 457 -27.93 -3.24 16.39
C LEU A 457 -27.19 -1.90 16.43
N PRO A 458 -26.19 -1.68 17.30
CA PRO A 458 -25.55 -0.37 17.45
C PRO A 458 -24.85 0.15 16.18
N SER A 459 -24.41 -0.74 15.30
CA SER A 459 -23.72 -0.38 14.05
C SER A 459 -23.66 -1.53 13.03
N PRO A 460 -23.28 -1.28 11.77
CA PRO A 460 -23.17 -2.31 10.75
C PRO A 460 -22.21 -3.46 11.11
N VAL A 461 -21.14 -3.20 11.86
CA VAL A 461 -20.22 -4.26 12.28
C VAL A 461 -20.85 -5.26 13.26
N HIS A 462 -21.81 -4.84 14.08
CA HIS A 462 -22.56 -5.76 14.96
C HIS A 462 -23.41 -6.75 14.15
N TYR A 463 -23.90 -6.35 12.96
CA TYR A 463 -24.53 -7.29 12.03
C TYR A 463 -23.50 -8.28 11.46
N VAL A 464 -22.31 -7.80 11.07
CA VAL A 464 -21.23 -8.67 10.58
C VAL A 464 -20.81 -9.68 11.66
N ALA A 465 -20.66 -9.24 12.91
CA ALA A 465 -20.36 -10.09 14.05
C ALA A 465 -21.46 -11.12 14.32
N MET A 466 -22.73 -10.73 14.29
CA MET A 466 -23.87 -11.64 14.43
C MET A 466 -23.89 -12.71 13.31
N GLN A 467 -23.59 -12.33 12.06
CA GLN A 467 -23.46 -13.32 10.96
C GLN A 467 -22.24 -14.23 11.15
N ALA A 468 -21.11 -13.70 11.65
CA ALA A 468 -19.91 -14.47 11.93
C ALA A 468 -20.14 -15.51 13.05
N VAL A 469 -20.73 -15.09 14.17
CA VAL A 469 -21.15 -15.95 15.29
C VAL A 469 -21.98 -17.13 14.78
N LYS A 470 -23.00 -16.84 13.96
CA LYS A 470 -23.91 -17.83 13.37
C LYS A 470 -23.21 -18.76 12.37
N PHE A 471 -22.40 -18.21 11.46
CA PHE A 471 -21.76 -18.97 10.37
C PHE A 471 -20.63 -19.87 10.86
N LEU A 472 -19.77 -19.34 11.74
CA LEU A 472 -18.64 -20.08 12.30
C LEU A 472 -19.09 -21.05 13.41
N GLY A 473 -20.28 -20.86 13.98
CA GLY A 473 -20.82 -21.71 15.04
C GLY A 473 -20.13 -21.45 16.38
N MET A 474 -20.02 -20.16 16.75
CA MET A 474 -19.47 -19.77 18.05
C MET A 474 -20.38 -20.24 19.18
N ASN A 475 -19.80 -20.53 20.35
CA ASN A 475 -20.59 -20.96 21.51
C ASN A 475 -21.32 -19.75 22.14
N LYS A 476 -22.17 -19.98 23.14
CA LYS A 476 -22.92 -18.89 23.77
C LYS A 476 -22.01 -17.86 24.47
N GLU A 477 -20.99 -18.33 25.19
CA GLU A 477 -20.03 -17.48 25.89
C GLU A 477 -19.27 -16.54 24.94
N ASP A 478 -18.77 -17.08 23.83
CA ASP A 478 -18.12 -16.34 22.74
C ASP A 478 -19.09 -15.32 22.11
N SER A 479 -20.33 -15.72 21.84
CA SER A 479 -21.38 -14.86 21.29
C SER A 479 -21.70 -13.70 22.25
N ASP A 480 -21.92 -14.00 23.52
CA ASP A 480 -22.25 -13.01 24.56
C ASP A 480 -21.05 -12.05 24.80
N TYR A 481 -19.81 -12.53 24.66
CA TYR A 481 -18.60 -11.70 24.73
C TYR A 481 -18.45 -10.75 23.52
N VAL A 482 -18.60 -11.23 22.29
CA VAL A 482 -18.46 -10.43 21.06
C VAL A 482 -19.59 -9.41 20.92
N MET A 483 -20.83 -9.82 21.23
CA MET A 483 -22.03 -8.98 21.08
C MET A 483 -22.36 -8.15 22.34
N GLY A 484 -21.60 -8.34 23.44
CA GLY A 484 -21.85 -7.68 24.73
C GLY A 484 -21.29 -6.25 24.86
N THR A 485 -20.67 -5.70 23.81
CA THR A 485 -20.25 -4.29 23.74
C THR A 485 -21.13 -3.53 22.76
N THR A 486 -21.25 -2.21 22.94
CA THR A 486 -21.87 -1.29 21.99
C THR A 486 -20.85 -0.59 21.08
N SER A 487 -19.55 -0.69 21.40
CA SER A 487 -18.46 -0.08 20.63
C SER A 487 -18.18 -0.89 19.37
N SER A 488 -18.33 -0.27 18.20
CA SER A 488 -18.00 -0.91 16.91
C SER A 488 -16.57 -1.43 16.84
N LEU A 489 -15.59 -0.62 17.29
CA LEU A 489 -14.17 -0.96 17.28
C LEU A 489 -13.90 -2.18 18.15
N GLU A 490 -14.47 -2.20 19.35
CA GLU A 490 -14.30 -3.30 20.29
C GLU A 490 -15.01 -4.57 19.81
N CYS A 491 -16.24 -4.47 19.29
CA CYS A 491 -16.97 -5.60 18.70
C CYS A 491 -16.15 -6.25 17.56
N TRP A 492 -15.53 -5.43 16.71
CA TRP A 492 -14.67 -5.90 15.63
C TRP A 492 -13.41 -6.60 16.14
N SER A 493 -12.72 -6.01 17.12
CA SER A 493 -11.51 -6.60 17.71
C SER A 493 -11.82 -7.92 18.42
N ARG A 494 -12.81 -7.93 19.32
CA ARG A 494 -13.29 -9.14 20.02
C ARG A 494 -13.72 -10.25 19.07
N LEU A 495 -14.38 -9.91 17.96
CA LEU A 495 -14.76 -10.88 16.92
C LEU A 495 -13.52 -11.58 16.35
N HIS A 496 -12.48 -10.82 16.03
CA HIS A 496 -11.25 -11.37 15.43
C HIS A 496 -10.45 -12.16 16.47
N GLU A 497 -10.34 -11.68 17.71
CA GLU A 497 -9.75 -12.41 18.84
C GLU A 497 -10.40 -13.79 19.04
N VAL A 498 -11.74 -13.89 19.00
CA VAL A 498 -12.48 -15.15 19.17
C VAL A 498 -12.32 -16.11 17.98
N ILE A 499 -12.01 -15.60 16.79
CA ILE A 499 -11.63 -16.41 15.61
C ILE A 499 -10.18 -16.90 15.77
N GLU A 500 -9.25 -15.98 16.00
CA GLU A 500 -7.79 -16.21 16.12
C GLU A 500 -7.36 -17.00 17.36
N SER A 501 -8.19 -17.10 18.40
CA SER A 501 -7.93 -17.95 19.56
C SER A 501 -8.41 -19.39 19.33
N LYS A 502 -9.72 -19.61 19.17
CA LYS A 502 -10.34 -20.93 19.36
C LYS A 502 -10.30 -21.85 18.12
N GLY A 503 -10.28 -21.30 16.92
CA GLY A 503 -10.27 -22.08 15.67
C GLY A 503 -11.62 -22.78 15.38
N ARG A 504 -12.15 -22.61 14.17
CA ARG A 504 -13.51 -23.07 13.78
C ARG A 504 -13.49 -24.07 12.60
N GLY A 505 -12.30 -24.54 12.24
CA GLY A 505 -12.05 -25.50 11.18
C GLY A 505 -11.82 -24.84 9.82
N LEU A 506 -10.82 -25.37 9.09
CA LEU A 506 -10.26 -24.77 7.88
C LEU A 506 -11.32 -24.32 6.87
N GLU A 507 -12.24 -25.21 6.49
CA GLU A 507 -13.27 -24.94 5.48
C GLU A 507 -14.21 -23.79 5.88
N ARG A 508 -14.58 -23.69 7.17
CA ARG A 508 -15.48 -22.62 7.65
C ARG A 508 -14.77 -21.28 7.69
N GLU A 509 -13.56 -21.25 8.25
CA GLU A 509 -12.78 -20.01 8.34
C GLU A 509 -12.39 -19.52 6.94
N GLN A 510 -11.96 -20.42 6.05
CA GLN A 510 -11.70 -20.10 4.65
C GLN A 510 -12.93 -19.48 3.98
N ASN A 511 -14.09 -20.14 4.04
CA ASN A 511 -15.32 -19.62 3.42
C ASN A 511 -15.79 -18.30 4.05
N TRP A 512 -15.49 -18.06 5.33
CA TRP A 512 -15.69 -16.77 5.98
C TRP A 512 -14.82 -15.68 5.35
N TRP A 513 -13.50 -15.86 5.31
CA TRP A 513 -12.57 -14.88 4.74
C TRP A 513 -12.78 -14.65 3.23
N MET A 514 -12.96 -15.71 2.45
CA MET A 514 -13.05 -15.65 0.98
C MET A 514 -14.36 -15.03 0.46
N GLU A 515 -15.48 -15.16 1.20
CA GLU A 515 -16.80 -14.79 0.68
C GLU A 515 -17.72 -14.20 1.76
N LYS A 516 -18.02 -14.95 2.83
CA LYS A 516 -19.13 -14.59 3.73
C LYS A 516 -18.89 -13.30 4.52
N ARG A 517 -17.65 -12.98 4.88
CA ARG A 517 -17.25 -11.68 5.47
C ARG A 517 -17.63 -10.53 4.55
N GLN A 518 -17.32 -10.64 3.25
CA GLN A 518 -17.57 -9.60 2.26
C GLN A 518 -19.07 -9.43 1.97
N GLN A 519 -19.81 -10.55 1.91
CA GLN A 519 -21.26 -10.52 1.78
C GLN A 519 -21.93 -9.88 3.00
N ALA A 520 -21.53 -10.25 4.23
CA ALA A 520 -22.07 -9.68 5.45
C ALA A 520 -21.77 -8.17 5.59
N ILE A 521 -20.59 -7.70 5.16
CA ILE A 521 -20.27 -6.26 5.07
C ILE A 521 -21.18 -5.56 4.05
N LYS A 522 -21.38 -6.13 2.86
CA LYS A 522 -22.27 -5.54 1.84
C LYS A 522 -23.71 -5.45 2.34
N GLU A 523 -24.21 -6.51 2.98
CA GLU A 523 -25.56 -6.56 3.56
C GLU A 523 -25.74 -5.55 4.69
N SER A 524 -24.77 -5.41 5.61
CA SER A 524 -24.85 -4.46 6.71
C SER A 524 -24.81 -3.00 6.23
N LEU A 525 -24.00 -2.70 5.22
CA LEU A 525 -23.96 -1.37 4.58
C LEU A 525 -25.21 -1.11 3.73
N GLN A 526 -25.81 -2.12 3.09
CA GLN A 526 -27.10 -1.95 2.43
C GLN A 526 -28.20 -1.58 3.44
N LEU A 527 -28.27 -2.29 4.57
CA LEU A 527 -29.22 -1.99 5.65
C LEU A 527 -29.02 -0.57 6.20
N LEU A 528 -27.78 -0.13 6.39
CA LEU A 528 -27.43 1.23 6.79
C LEU A 528 -27.98 2.26 5.78
N LEU A 529 -27.69 2.09 4.50
CA LEU A 529 -28.06 3.04 3.45
C LEU A 529 -29.58 3.07 3.19
N GLU A 530 -30.28 1.94 3.35
CA GLU A 530 -31.75 1.88 3.26
C GLU A 530 -32.45 2.56 4.44
N GLN A 531 -31.84 2.55 5.64
CA GLN A 531 -32.41 3.11 6.87
C GLN A 531 -32.01 4.57 7.13
N HIS A 532 -30.88 5.02 6.56
CA HIS A 532 -30.35 6.37 6.74
C HIS A 532 -30.24 7.13 5.41
N PRO A 533 -31.35 7.71 4.90
CA PRO A 533 -31.37 8.46 3.63
C PRO A 533 -30.28 9.54 3.45
N PRO A 534 -29.83 10.28 4.50
CA PRO A 534 -28.71 11.21 4.37
C PRO A 534 -27.36 10.54 4.05
N LEU A 535 -27.12 9.33 4.56
CA LEU A 535 -25.89 8.57 4.26
C LEU A 535 -25.92 8.03 2.83
N LEU A 536 -27.09 7.58 2.37
CA LEU A 536 -27.29 7.20 0.97
C LEU A 536 -27.14 8.39 0.03
N ARG A 537 -27.64 9.57 0.39
CA ARG A 537 -27.38 10.82 -0.35
C ARG A 537 -25.88 11.06 -0.52
N ALA A 538 -25.12 11.02 0.58
CA ALA A 538 -23.67 11.24 0.56
C ALA A 538 -22.94 10.22 -0.34
N LEU A 539 -23.33 8.94 -0.32
CA LEU A 539 -22.77 7.93 -1.22
C LEU A 539 -23.13 8.20 -2.69
N LEU A 540 -24.38 8.56 -3.00
CA LEU A 540 -24.83 8.84 -4.38
C LEU A 540 -24.17 10.10 -4.96
N ASP A 541 -23.88 11.11 -4.13
CA ASP A 541 -23.20 12.35 -4.55
C ASP A 541 -21.74 12.14 -4.99
N THR A 542 -21.14 10.98 -4.68
CA THR A 542 -19.81 10.61 -5.21
C THR A 542 -19.81 10.34 -6.72
N GLY A 543 -20.98 10.25 -7.37
CA GLY A 543 -21.10 10.06 -8.81
C GLY A 543 -20.39 8.80 -9.31
N ASP A 544 -19.55 8.93 -10.34
CA ASP A 544 -18.72 7.85 -10.87
C ASP A 544 -17.28 7.88 -10.33
N ALA A 545 -17.02 8.48 -9.17
CA ALA A 545 -15.69 8.44 -8.55
C ALA A 545 -15.30 7.02 -8.11
N LEU A 546 -14.00 6.72 -8.15
CA LEU A 546 -13.40 5.58 -7.47
C LEU A 546 -13.38 5.86 -5.97
N LEU A 547 -13.99 4.98 -5.17
CA LEU A 547 -13.98 5.06 -3.71
C LEU A 547 -12.82 4.23 -3.17
N VAL A 548 -12.00 4.79 -2.28
CA VAL A 548 -10.81 4.13 -1.75
C VAL A 548 -10.75 4.19 -0.23
N TYR A 549 -10.79 3.02 0.43
CA TYR A 549 -10.58 2.90 1.87
C TYR A 549 -9.08 3.02 2.18
N CYS A 550 -8.68 4.20 2.64
CA CYS A 550 -7.33 4.51 3.10
C CYS A 550 -7.17 4.02 4.54
N SER A 551 -6.30 3.02 4.70
CA SER A 551 -5.86 2.49 5.98
C SER A 551 -4.60 1.66 5.74
N ARG A 552 -3.82 1.49 6.81
CA ARG A 552 -2.61 0.70 6.88
C ARG A 552 -2.85 -0.73 6.40
N PHE A 553 -1.82 -1.31 5.79
CA PHE A 553 -1.86 -2.71 5.40
C PHE A 553 -1.75 -3.58 6.66
N SER A 554 -2.69 -4.51 6.82
CA SER A 554 -2.63 -5.58 7.82
C SER A 554 -2.96 -6.90 7.12
N SER A 555 -2.38 -8.03 7.54
CA SER A 555 -2.63 -9.31 6.86
C SER A 555 -4.09 -9.80 6.96
N ILE A 556 -4.83 -9.33 7.97
CA ILE A 556 -6.26 -9.61 8.19
C ILE A 556 -7.17 -8.76 7.29
N ASP A 557 -6.78 -7.52 6.99
CA ASP A 557 -7.57 -6.54 6.25
C ASP A 557 -6.96 -6.16 4.89
N ALA A 558 -5.92 -6.87 4.46
CA ALA A 558 -5.16 -6.66 3.21
C ALA A 558 -6.04 -6.52 1.97
N GLU A 559 -7.20 -7.19 1.96
CA GLU A 559 -8.16 -7.11 0.86
C GLU A 559 -9.19 -5.99 1.06
N LEU A 560 -9.51 -5.58 2.30
CA LEU A 560 -10.49 -4.54 2.59
C LEU A 560 -9.97 -3.13 2.28
N SER A 561 -8.77 -2.80 2.76
CA SER A 561 -8.14 -1.48 2.60
C SER A 561 -7.25 -1.40 1.36
N ILE A 562 -6.70 -0.21 1.10
CA ILE A 562 -5.70 0.02 0.04
C ILE A 562 -4.24 -0.16 0.53
N GLY A 563 -4.01 -0.20 1.84
CA GLY A 563 -2.67 -0.32 2.44
C GLY A 563 -1.87 1.00 2.55
N MET A 564 -2.46 2.13 2.17
CA MET A 564 -1.83 3.46 2.16
C MET A 564 -2.69 4.51 2.90
N ARG A 565 -2.01 5.56 3.37
CA ARG A 565 -2.61 6.83 3.79
C ARG A 565 -3.15 7.57 2.58
N GLU A 566 -4.16 8.42 2.75
CA GLU A 566 -4.69 9.26 1.65
C GLU A 566 -3.58 10.12 1.01
N CYS A 567 -2.74 10.76 1.83
CA CYS A 567 -1.64 11.59 1.35
C CYS A 567 -0.61 10.81 0.52
N ASP A 568 -0.24 9.60 0.97
CA ASP A 568 0.70 8.73 0.26
C ASP A 568 0.12 8.24 -1.06
N LEU A 569 -1.14 7.77 -1.06
CA LEU A 569 -1.83 7.29 -2.24
C LEU A 569 -1.91 8.38 -3.33
N ARG A 570 -2.23 9.62 -2.95
CA ARG A 570 -2.33 10.75 -3.90
C ARG A 570 -1.00 11.10 -4.56
N VAL A 571 0.12 10.94 -3.86
CA VAL A 571 1.45 11.13 -4.44
C VAL A 571 1.85 9.90 -5.26
N TRP A 572 1.66 8.69 -4.74
CA TRP A 572 1.97 7.45 -5.46
C TRP A 572 1.26 7.34 -6.81
N LEU A 573 -0.05 7.63 -6.88
CA LEU A 573 -0.82 7.66 -8.13
C LEU A 573 -0.28 8.67 -9.16
N ARG A 574 0.35 9.77 -8.69
CA ARG A 574 1.01 10.76 -9.55
C ARG A 574 2.34 10.22 -10.07
N GLU A 575 3.19 9.69 -9.19
CA GLU A 575 4.50 9.13 -9.55
C GLU A 575 4.39 7.92 -10.50
N THR A 576 3.35 7.10 -10.37
CA THR A 576 3.16 5.88 -11.19
C THR A 576 2.24 6.08 -12.40
N GLU A 577 1.65 7.26 -12.59
CA GLU A 577 0.63 7.55 -13.62
C GLU A 577 -0.48 6.46 -13.71
N VAL A 578 -0.92 5.90 -12.57
CA VAL A 578 -1.92 4.81 -12.54
C VAL A 578 -3.32 5.39 -12.64
N THR A 579 -4.06 5.01 -13.70
CA THR A 579 -5.45 5.43 -13.90
C THR A 579 -6.40 4.70 -12.94
N THR A 580 -7.58 5.26 -12.66
CA THR A 580 -8.60 4.62 -11.81
C THR A 580 -9.04 3.24 -12.32
N LYS A 581 -9.02 3.00 -13.64
CA LYS A 581 -9.31 1.69 -14.25
C LYS A 581 -8.20 0.67 -13.97
N GLN A 582 -6.94 1.06 -14.18
CA GLN A 582 -5.78 0.25 -13.82
C GLN A 582 -5.73 -0.01 -12.30
N MET A 583 -6.17 0.95 -11.50
CA MET A 583 -6.26 0.81 -10.04
C MET A 583 -7.24 -0.29 -9.63
N ILE A 584 -8.45 -0.31 -10.20
CA ILE A 584 -9.43 -1.39 -9.97
C ILE A 584 -8.84 -2.74 -10.40
N GLU A 585 -8.15 -2.79 -11.55
CA GLU A 585 -7.51 -4.01 -12.02
C GLU A 585 -6.44 -4.53 -11.04
N LEU A 586 -5.52 -3.66 -10.60
CA LEU A 586 -4.47 -3.99 -9.61
C LEU A 586 -5.09 -4.51 -8.30
N CYS A 587 -6.09 -3.80 -7.77
CA CYS A 587 -6.85 -4.23 -6.59
C CYS A 587 -7.52 -5.60 -6.78
N CYS A 588 -7.92 -5.98 -8.00
CA CYS A 588 -8.54 -7.27 -8.30
C CYS A 588 -7.56 -8.40 -8.64
N ARG A 589 -6.28 -8.12 -8.90
CA ARG A 589 -5.25 -9.16 -9.09
C ARG A 589 -5.01 -9.92 -7.77
N PRO A 590 -4.62 -11.21 -7.79
CA PRO A 590 -4.16 -11.92 -6.59
C PRO A 590 -3.03 -11.16 -5.91
N MET A 591 -3.02 -11.13 -4.58
CA MET A 591 -2.09 -10.31 -3.78
C MET A 591 -0.61 -10.54 -4.12
N ALA A 592 -0.20 -11.77 -4.46
CA ALA A 592 1.17 -12.07 -4.94
C ALA A 592 1.62 -11.21 -6.14
N PHE A 593 0.69 -10.74 -6.98
CA PHE A 593 0.94 -9.99 -8.22
C PHE A 593 0.59 -8.49 -8.13
N ARG A 594 0.30 -7.98 -6.92
CA ARG A 594 0.14 -6.55 -6.65
C ARG A 594 1.51 -5.93 -6.27
N PRO A 595 1.72 -4.62 -6.44
CA PRO A 595 2.79 -3.90 -5.74
C PRO A 595 2.83 -4.24 -4.24
N ALA A 596 4.01 -4.23 -3.63
CA ALA A 596 4.15 -4.52 -2.20
C ALA A 596 3.32 -3.51 -1.37
N TYR A 597 2.57 -4.01 -0.39
CA TYR A 597 1.62 -3.25 0.45
C TYR A 597 0.41 -2.65 -0.28
N LEU A 598 0.18 -2.93 -1.57
CA LEU A 598 -1.07 -2.55 -2.23
C LEU A 598 -2.19 -3.55 -1.87
N GLY A 599 -3.19 -3.05 -1.15
CA GLY A 599 -4.37 -3.81 -0.75
C GLY A 599 -5.43 -3.99 -1.86
N GLY A 600 -6.48 -4.73 -1.53
CA GLY A 600 -7.58 -5.05 -2.47
C GLY A 600 -8.70 -4.00 -2.58
N ASN A 601 -8.73 -3.00 -1.68
CA ASN A 601 -9.78 -1.96 -1.62
C ASN A 601 -11.22 -2.50 -1.73
N ARG A 602 -11.48 -3.70 -1.20
CA ARG A 602 -12.76 -4.41 -1.37
C ARG A 602 -13.93 -3.63 -0.80
N LEU A 603 -13.72 -2.86 0.26
CA LEU A 603 -14.76 -2.01 0.85
C LEU A 603 -15.18 -0.87 -0.10
N GLY A 604 -14.23 -0.20 -0.74
CA GLY A 604 -14.51 0.83 -1.74
C GLY A 604 -15.29 0.27 -2.94
N LEU A 605 -14.93 -0.92 -3.42
CA LEU A 605 -15.64 -1.60 -4.50
C LEU A 605 -17.06 -2.02 -4.10
N ILE A 606 -17.28 -2.54 -2.88
CA ILE A 606 -18.62 -2.85 -2.34
C ILE A 606 -19.51 -1.61 -2.32
N LEU A 607 -18.98 -0.46 -1.88
CA LEU A 607 -19.72 0.80 -1.86
C LEU A 607 -20.08 1.27 -3.28
N MET A 608 -19.18 1.09 -4.26
CA MET A 608 -19.47 1.39 -5.67
C MET A 608 -20.53 0.47 -6.28
N GLU A 609 -20.56 -0.81 -5.90
CA GLU A 609 -21.65 -1.74 -6.27
C GLU A 609 -22.98 -1.29 -5.68
N LEU A 610 -23.04 -1.01 -4.37
CA LEU A 610 -24.25 -0.54 -3.69
C LEU A 610 -24.76 0.77 -4.30
N ARG A 611 -23.88 1.75 -4.52
CA ARG A 611 -24.17 3.02 -5.22
C ARG A 611 -24.86 2.76 -6.56
N ARG A 612 -24.30 1.85 -7.38
CA ARG A 612 -24.87 1.46 -8.68
C ARG A 612 -26.22 0.74 -8.53
N GLU A 613 -26.36 -0.14 -7.55
CA GLU A 613 -27.62 -0.86 -7.28
C GLU A 613 -28.75 0.10 -6.88
N PHE A 614 -28.49 1.12 -6.05
CA PHE A 614 -29.49 2.14 -5.71
C PHE A 614 -29.90 3.01 -6.90
N VAL A 615 -28.94 3.42 -7.75
CA VAL A 615 -29.25 4.15 -9.00
C VAL A 615 -30.11 3.28 -9.93
N LEU A 616 -29.81 1.98 -10.06
CA LEU A 616 -30.62 1.05 -10.85
C LEU A 616 -32.01 0.77 -10.25
N LYS A 617 -32.16 0.85 -8.92
CA LYS A 617 -33.47 0.86 -8.23
C LYS A 617 -34.26 2.16 -8.46
N GLY A 618 -33.68 3.17 -9.14
CA GLY A 618 -34.32 4.46 -9.40
C GLY A 618 -34.20 5.48 -8.26
N VAL A 619 -33.28 5.27 -7.31
CA VAL A 619 -33.00 6.22 -6.24
C VAL A 619 -32.04 7.29 -6.75
N PHE A 620 -32.50 8.54 -6.79
CA PHE A 620 -31.69 9.68 -7.23
C PHE A 620 -31.32 10.55 -6.03
N PRO A 621 -30.07 11.04 -5.93
CA PRO A 621 -29.64 11.87 -4.80
C PRO A 621 -30.54 13.08 -4.57
N GLN A 622 -31.03 13.72 -5.63
CA GLN A 622 -31.92 14.90 -5.56
C GLN A 622 -33.19 14.72 -4.72
N ASN A 623 -33.65 13.48 -4.53
CA ASN A 623 -34.85 13.15 -3.77
C ASN A 623 -34.58 12.82 -2.29
N LEU A 624 -33.30 12.81 -1.88
CA LEU A 624 -32.87 12.44 -0.53
C LEU A 624 -32.41 13.69 0.26
N PRO A 625 -32.63 13.71 1.59
CA PRO A 625 -32.13 14.78 2.45
C PRO A 625 -30.59 14.85 2.43
N GLN A 626 -30.04 16.06 2.53
CA GLN A 626 -28.60 16.25 2.70
C GLN A 626 -28.18 15.89 4.14
N LEU A 627 -26.97 15.36 4.27
CA LEU A 627 -26.34 15.11 5.56
C LEU A 627 -25.70 16.43 6.05
N PRO A 628 -26.02 16.93 7.26
CA PRO A 628 -25.53 18.22 7.75
C PRO A 628 -24.11 18.11 8.34
N LEU A 629 -23.20 17.45 7.63
CA LEU A 629 -21.79 17.28 7.99
C LEU A 629 -20.89 17.83 6.87
N SER A 630 -19.67 18.24 7.24
CA SER A 630 -18.64 18.61 6.26
C SER A 630 -18.18 17.37 5.48
N VAL A 631 -17.68 17.57 4.26
CA VAL A 631 -17.11 16.47 3.44
C VAL A 631 -15.95 15.81 4.18
N GLU A 632 -15.11 16.59 4.87
CA GLU A 632 -14.01 16.09 5.70
C GLU A 632 -14.48 15.13 6.80
N ALA A 633 -15.57 15.45 7.50
CA ALA A 633 -16.17 14.58 8.52
C ALA A 633 -16.86 13.35 7.92
N ILE A 634 -17.44 13.46 6.73
CA ILE A 634 -18.07 12.32 6.02
C ILE A 634 -17.01 11.29 5.61
N LEU A 635 -15.85 11.76 5.13
CA LEU A 635 -14.75 10.92 4.64
C LEU A 635 -13.81 10.45 5.76
N GLY A 636 -13.73 11.18 6.88
CA GLY A 636 -12.66 11.01 7.84
C GLY A 636 -11.28 11.36 7.23
N THR A 637 -11.22 12.43 6.43
CA THR A 637 -10.00 12.86 5.71
C THR A 637 -8.84 13.10 6.69
N ASP A 638 -7.65 12.64 6.31
CA ASP A 638 -6.43 12.70 7.14
C ASP A 638 -6.54 12.06 8.54
N SER A 639 -7.55 11.23 8.81
CA SER A 639 -7.77 10.59 10.12
C SER A 639 -6.56 9.80 10.65
N PRO A 640 -6.32 9.79 11.98
CA PRO A 640 -5.41 8.84 12.63
C PRO A 640 -5.87 7.37 12.51
N THR A 641 -7.14 7.10 12.16
CA THR A 641 -7.64 5.72 11.91
C THR A 641 -7.00 5.05 10.71
N GLU A 642 -6.27 5.79 9.87
CA GLU A 642 -5.42 5.17 8.86
C GLU A 642 -4.32 4.28 9.47
N ASN A 643 -3.95 4.44 10.75
CA ASN A 643 -3.01 3.54 11.44
C ASN A 643 -3.71 2.39 12.20
N MET A 644 -5.04 2.26 12.10
CA MET A 644 -5.80 1.23 12.82
C MET A 644 -5.50 -0.17 12.26
N MET A 645 -5.19 -1.13 13.13
CA MET A 645 -5.02 -2.54 12.79
C MET A 645 -5.91 -3.40 13.71
N THR A 646 -6.66 -4.35 13.14
CA THR A 646 -7.75 -5.07 13.83
C THR A 646 -7.34 -5.84 15.09
N MET A 647 -6.08 -6.33 15.16
CA MET A 647 -5.54 -7.09 16.30
C MET A 647 -4.61 -6.27 17.21
N GLU A 648 -4.46 -4.97 16.98
CA GLU A 648 -3.67 -4.09 17.86
C GLU A 648 -4.60 -3.12 18.60
N TYR A 649 -4.26 -2.81 19.86
CA TYR A 649 -5.02 -1.82 20.62
C TYR A 649 -4.92 -0.45 19.96
N PHE A 650 -6.08 0.12 19.62
CA PHE A 650 -6.16 1.39 18.92
C PHE A 650 -6.90 2.44 19.75
N ASP A 651 -6.15 3.26 20.49
CA ASP A 651 -6.64 4.53 21.01
C ASP A 651 -6.42 5.64 19.99
N ILE A 652 -7.51 6.25 19.56
CA ILE A 652 -7.55 7.28 18.52
C ILE A 652 -7.02 8.66 19.01
N LEU A 653 -6.86 8.84 20.31
CA LEU A 653 -6.16 9.98 20.93
C LEU A 653 -4.65 9.77 21.02
N HIS A 654 -4.16 8.53 20.86
CA HIS A 654 -2.76 8.20 21.11
C HIS A 654 -1.82 8.96 20.16
N PRO A 655 -0.84 9.75 20.68
CA PRO A 655 0.00 10.63 19.85
C PRO A 655 0.80 9.92 18.76
N GLN A 656 1.08 8.62 18.94
CA GLN A 656 1.78 7.83 17.93
C GLN A 656 0.95 7.68 16.65
N ASN A 657 -0.38 7.68 16.69
CA ASN A 657 -1.21 7.50 15.49
C ASN A 657 -1.15 8.68 14.50
N TYR A 658 -0.71 9.86 14.96
CA TYR A 658 -0.48 11.04 14.11
C TYR A 658 0.97 11.14 13.59
N THR A 659 1.90 10.41 14.21
CA THR A 659 3.34 10.43 13.92
C THR A 659 3.87 9.11 13.37
N ALA A 660 3.03 8.07 13.31
CA ALA A 660 3.37 6.76 12.80
C ALA A 660 3.74 6.83 11.32
N LEU A 661 4.91 6.28 11.01
CA LEU A 661 5.35 5.96 9.66
C LEU A 661 5.38 4.45 9.53
N TRP A 662 4.83 3.94 8.44
CA TRP A 662 4.91 2.54 8.05
C TRP A 662 5.26 2.44 6.57
N ILE A 663 5.96 1.37 6.21
CA ILE A 663 6.33 1.09 4.84
C ILE A 663 5.08 0.85 3.98
N ASN A 664 5.09 1.37 2.75
CA ASN A 664 4.00 1.27 1.78
C ASN A 664 4.57 1.50 0.35
N PRO A 665 3.78 1.41 -0.75
CA PRO A 665 4.30 1.58 -2.11
C PRO A 665 5.09 2.86 -2.33
N LEU A 666 4.61 4.02 -1.85
CA LEU A 666 5.32 5.30 -1.98
C LEU A 666 6.66 5.28 -1.23
N PHE A 667 6.68 4.69 -0.03
CA PHE A 667 7.89 4.60 0.79
C PHE A 667 8.97 3.72 0.13
N LEU A 668 8.57 2.70 -0.63
CA LEU A 668 9.51 1.89 -1.42
C LEU A 668 10.07 2.69 -2.60
N LEU A 669 9.24 3.45 -3.34
CA LEU A 669 9.73 4.37 -4.38
C LEU A 669 10.71 5.41 -3.80
N ALA A 670 10.42 5.92 -2.61
CA ALA A 670 11.28 6.85 -1.88
C ALA A 670 12.65 6.25 -1.53
N LYS A 671 12.68 4.99 -1.08
CA LYS A 671 13.92 4.25 -0.79
C LYS A 671 14.79 4.01 -2.04
N ASN A 672 14.17 3.88 -3.21
CA ASN A 672 14.86 3.71 -4.50
C ASN A 672 15.42 5.04 -5.07
N GLY A 673 15.51 6.10 -4.26
CA GLY A 673 16.20 7.35 -4.58
C GLY A 673 15.30 8.55 -4.89
N ASN A 674 13.97 8.38 -4.86
CA ASN A 674 13.03 9.49 -5.09
C ASN A 674 12.90 10.38 -3.84
N GLN A 675 13.59 11.53 -3.86
CA GLN A 675 13.61 12.49 -2.75
C GLN A 675 12.26 13.20 -2.53
N GLU A 676 11.46 13.38 -3.58
CA GLU A 676 10.13 14.00 -3.47
C GLU A 676 9.15 13.04 -2.79
N ALA A 677 9.16 11.76 -3.19
CA ALA A 677 8.43 10.70 -2.51
C ALA A 677 8.85 10.56 -1.04
N MET A 678 10.15 10.62 -0.73
CA MET A 678 10.64 10.57 0.67
C MET A 678 10.15 11.76 1.49
N SER A 679 10.17 12.96 0.89
CA SER A 679 9.68 14.17 1.54
C SER A 679 8.18 14.11 1.80
N ALA A 680 7.40 13.50 0.90
CA ALA A 680 5.96 13.31 1.05
C ALA A 680 5.61 12.23 2.09
N CYS A 681 6.23 11.04 2.02
CA CYS A 681 5.89 9.93 2.90
C CYS A 681 6.35 10.14 4.35
N THR A 682 7.27 11.07 4.61
CA THR A 682 7.68 11.48 5.96
C THR A 682 6.90 12.65 6.55
N ILE A 683 5.88 13.19 5.86
CA ILE A 683 5.01 14.24 6.41
C ILE A 683 4.30 13.71 7.65
N VAL A 684 4.56 14.39 8.78
CA VAL A 684 3.82 14.20 10.03
C VAL A 684 2.46 14.87 9.90
N LYS A 685 1.39 14.09 10.09
CA LYS A 685 0.03 14.63 10.10
C LYS A 685 -0.11 15.64 11.24
N GLN A 686 -0.68 16.79 10.93
CA GLN A 686 -1.18 17.66 11.99
C GLN A 686 -2.41 16.98 12.61
N PRO A 687 -2.54 16.92 13.95
CA PRO A 687 -3.80 16.51 14.55
C PRO A 687 -4.92 17.44 14.04
N PRO A 688 -6.10 16.90 13.71
CA PRO A 688 -7.13 17.66 13.02
C PRO A 688 -7.54 18.90 13.82
N ARG A 689 -7.54 20.06 13.16
CA ARG A 689 -8.19 21.26 13.70
C ARG A 689 -9.68 21.07 13.47
N LEU A 690 -10.41 20.66 14.51
CA LEU A 690 -11.82 20.30 14.41
C LEU A 690 -12.68 21.47 13.88
N VAL A 691 -13.24 21.31 12.67
CA VAL A 691 -14.21 22.23 12.04
C VAL A 691 -15.50 21.49 11.68
N THR A 692 -16.10 20.81 12.65
CA THR A 692 -17.55 20.49 12.73
C THR A 692 -17.80 19.84 14.08
N VAL A 693 -18.17 20.65 15.07
CA VAL A 693 -18.75 20.16 16.32
C VAL A 693 -19.81 21.16 16.74
N ASP A 694 -20.88 20.67 17.37
CA ASP A 694 -21.90 21.53 17.98
C ASP A 694 -21.27 22.27 19.15
N ASP A 695 -20.81 23.50 18.89
CA ASP A 695 -20.00 24.24 19.86
C ASP A 695 -20.80 24.61 21.12
N GLU A 696 -22.14 24.63 21.06
CA GLU A 696 -23.02 24.78 22.23
C GLU A 696 -22.99 23.50 23.08
N LYS A 697 -23.21 22.32 22.47
CA LYS A 697 -23.10 21.01 23.13
C LYS A 697 -21.73 20.82 23.79
N ILE A 698 -20.64 21.15 23.09
CA ILE A 698 -19.28 21.05 23.61
C ILE A 698 -19.02 22.06 24.74
N THR A 699 -19.53 23.29 24.62
CA THR A 699 -19.44 24.28 25.72
C THR A 699 -20.13 23.76 26.97
N HIS A 700 -21.34 23.23 26.84
CA HIS A 700 -22.10 22.67 27.97
C HIS A 700 -21.38 21.48 28.64
N ILE A 701 -20.78 20.56 27.86
CA ILE A 701 -19.99 19.45 28.43
C ILE A 701 -18.73 19.98 29.14
N VAL A 702 -17.99 20.90 28.51
CA VAL A 702 -16.78 21.51 29.10
C VAL A 702 -17.11 22.28 30.38
N GLU A 703 -18.23 23.01 30.42
CA GLU A 703 -18.69 23.73 31.60
C GLU A 703 -19.09 22.75 32.71
N ARG A 704 -19.83 21.69 32.40
CA ARG A 704 -20.15 20.65 33.38
C ARG A 704 -18.89 20.03 34.00
N LEU A 705 -17.88 19.73 33.17
CA LEU A 705 -16.58 19.21 33.62
C LEU A 705 -15.70 20.26 34.32
N SER A 706 -15.95 21.56 34.13
CA SER A 706 -15.25 22.66 34.83
C SER A 706 -15.83 22.96 36.21
N HIS A 707 -17.05 22.50 36.50
CA HIS A 707 -17.74 22.70 37.78
C HIS A 707 -17.93 21.39 38.58
N GLY A 708 -17.45 20.26 38.06
CA GLY A 708 -17.47 18.96 38.73
C GLY A 708 -16.21 18.71 39.56
N ASP A 709 -16.38 18.20 40.78
CA ASP A 709 -15.29 17.70 41.62
C ASP A 709 -14.84 16.32 41.08
N GLY A 710 -14.06 16.33 39.98
CA GLY A 710 -13.76 15.23 39.06
C GLY A 710 -13.27 13.89 39.64
N THR A 711 -14.14 13.24 40.40
CA THR A 711 -13.94 12.00 41.17
C THR A 711 -15.24 11.20 41.33
N SER A 712 -16.36 11.65 40.74
CA SER A 712 -17.63 10.95 40.87
C SER A 712 -17.77 9.80 39.87
N LEU A 713 -18.41 8.70 40.31
CA LEU A 713 -18.74 7.57 39.45
C LEU A 713 -19.66 7.98 38.29
N GLU A 714 -20.51 8.99 38.53
CA GLU A 714 -21.47 9.55 37.58
C GLU A 714 -20.79 10.33 36.44
N GLU A 715 -19.69 11.06 36.71
CA GLU A 715 -18.90 11.71 35.66
C GLU A 715 -18.23 10.70 34.73
N THR A 716 -17.74 9.59 35.27
CA THR A 716 -17.12 8.52 34.48
C THR A 716 -18.15 7.84 33.56
N GLN A 717 -19.36 7.57 34.10
CA GLN A 717 -20.47 7.06 33.30
C GLN A 717 -20.98 8.08 32.27
N PHE A 718 -21.01 9.37 32.62
CA PHE A 718 -21.38 10.44 31.70
C PHE A 718 -20.38 10.56 30.54
N LEU A 719 -19.08 10.53 30.81
CA LEU A 719 -18.03 10.56 29.77
C LEU A 719 -18.13 9.36 28.84
N ASN A 720 -18.33 8.15 29.36
CA ASN A 720 -18.49 6.93 28.56
C ASN A 720 -19.74 6.94 27.63
N ASN A 721 -20.71 7.81 27.90
CA ASN A 721 -21.93 7.98 27.09
C ASN A 721 -21.81 9.11 26.04
N ILE A 722 -20.68 9.80 25.95
CA ILE A 722 -20.44 10.86 24.97
C ILE A 722 -19.69 10.26 23.77
N ALA A 723 -20.06 10.67 22.56
CA ALA A 723 -19.40 10.21 21.35
C ALA A 723 -17.89 10.57 21.38
N PRO A 724 -16.97 9.69 20.93
CA PRO A 724 -15.53 9.96 20.94
C PRO A 724 -15.14 11.29 20.26
N GLU A 725 -15.88 11.69 19.22
CA GLU A 725 -15.71 12.93 18.47
C GLU A 725 -16.04 14.16 19.32
N ASP A 726 -17.11 14.09 20.12
CA ASP A 726 -17.49 15.13 21.08
C ASP A 726 -16.49 15.19 22.26
N LEU A 727 -16.06 14.04 22.80
CA LEU A 727 -15.03 13.97 23.86
C LEU A 727 -13.71 14.63 23.43
N ARG A 728 -13.31 14.45 22.16
CA ARG A 728 -12.14 15.10 21.57
C ARG A 728 -12.30 16.61 21.47
N ALA A 729 -13.47 17.09 21.08
CA ALA A 729 -13.76 18.53 21.04
C ALA A 729 -13.74 19.15 22.45
N VAL A 730 -14.30 18.45 23.44
CA VAL A 730 -14.24 18.81 24.86
C VAL A 730 -12.80 18.91 25.34
N PHE A 731 -11.97 17.89 25.09
CA PHE A 731 -10.56 17.88 25.46
C PHE A 731 -9.79 19.05 24.81
N MET A 732 -9.96 19.27 23.50
CA MET A 732 -9.30 20.36 22.78
C MET A 732 -9.70 21.74 23.30
N LYS A 733 -10.99 21.95 23.61
CA LYS A 733 -11.51 23.19 24.21
C LYS A 733 -10.98 23.40 25.64
N TYR A 734 -10.78 22.32 26.39
CA TYR A 734 -10.07 22.33 27.69
C TYR A 734 -8.60 22.74 27.56
N CYS A 735 -7.86 22.13 26.62
CA CYS A 735 -6.47 22.49 26.33
C CYS A 735 -6.34 23.95 25.86
N GLN A 736 -7.31 24.48 25.12
CA GLN A 736 -7.33 25.88 24.71
C GLN A 736 -7.60 26.82 25.90
N LYS A 737 -8.55 26.50 26.79
CA LYS A 737 -8.74 27.22 28.07
C LYS A 737 -7.45 27.23 28.90
N LEU A 738 -6.77 26.08 29.03
CA LEU A 738 -5.50 25.96 29.75
C LEU A 738 -4.38 26.81 29.13
N LYS A 739 -4.26 26.84 27.80
CA LYS A 739 -3.30 27.72 27.10
C LYS A 739 -3.61 29.20 27.32
N MET A 740 -4.87 29.62 27.20
CA MET A 740 -5.27 31.00 27.48
C MET A 740 -5.02 31.39 28.94
N TYR A 741 -5.18 30.45 29.87
CA TYR A 741 -4.84 30.65 31.29
C TYR A 741 -3.33 30.77 31.50
N MET A 742 -2.52 29.95 30.84
CA MET A 742 -1.05 30.08 30.84
C MET A 742 -0.59 31.42 30.25
N ASP A 743 -1.12 31.83 29.09
CA ASP A 743 -0.81 33.13 28.46
C ASP A 743 -1.19 34.30 29.40
N SER A 744 -2.27 34.16 30.17
CA SER A 744 -2.68 35.14 31.18
C SER A 744 -1.72 35.16 32.37
N LEU A 745 -1.26 34.00 32.86
CA LEU A 745 -0.26 33.89 33.92
C LEU A 745 1.10 34.44 33.48
N GLU A 746 1.52 34.20 32.23
CA GLU A 746 2.75 34.77 31.68
C GLU A 746 2.67 36.30 31.58
N LYS A 747 1.53 36.85 31.14
CA LYS A 747 1.29 38.30 31.16
C LYS A 747 1.34 38.88 32.57
N GLN A 748 0.65 38.27 33.53
CA GLN A 748 0.70 38.69 34.94
C GLN A 748 2.12 38.62 35.50
N ASN A 749 2.89 37.58 35.18
CA ASN A 749 4.28 37.45 35.59
C ASN A 749 5.17 38.52 34.93
N MET A 750 4.93 38.86 33.66
CA MET A 750 5.60 39.95 32.96
C MET A 750 5.26 41.32 33.57
N GLU A 751 4.00 41.57 33.93
CA GLU A 751 3.56 42.78 34.64
C GLU A 751 4.20 42.88 36.03
N ILE A 752 4.28 41.76 36.79
CA ILE A 752 5.01 41.70 38.06
C ILE A 752 6.50 42.02 37.86
N HIS A 753 7.15 41.48 36.82
CA HIS A 753 8.54 41.79 36.51
C HIS A 753 8.76 43.26 36.13
N ILE A 754 7.87 43.86 35.34
CA ILE A 754 7.92 45.29 34.98
C ILE A 754 7.74 46.14 36.24
N THR A 755 6.73 45.83 37.06
CA THR A 755 6.44 46.55 38.31
C THR A 755 7.59 46.42 39.31
N ALA A 756 8.24 45.26 39.39
CA ALA A 756 9.43 45.05 40.22
C ALA A 756 10.64 45.84 39.70
N ALA A 757 10.85 45.90 38.39
CA ALA A 757 11.92 46.71 37.79
C ALA A 757 11.70 48.22 38.02
N GLU A 758 10.46 48.69 37.89
CA GLU A 758 10.10 50.08 38.18
C GLU A 758 10.20 50.41 39.67
N THR A 759 9.77 49.50 40.56
CA THR A 759 9.97 49.62 42.01
C THR A 759 11.46 49.70 42.37
N ASN A 760 12.30 48.86 41.77
CA ASN A 760 13.75 48.90 41.96
C ASN A 760 14.36 50.21 41.42
N ARG A 761 13.88 50.73 40.28
CA ARG A 761 14.27 52.04 39.74
C ARG A 761 13.88 53.18 40.68
N LEU A 762 12.67 53.17 41.22
CA LEU A 762 12.20 54.16 42.19
C LEU A 762 12.98 54.07 43.51
N GLN A 763 13.34 52.87 43.98
CA GLN A 763 14.23 52.69 45.11
C GLN A 763 15.66 53.19 44.83
N ALA A 764 16.19 52.97 43.64
CA ALA A 764 17.51 53.48 43.24
C ALA A 764 17.52 55.02 43.14
N ILE A 765 16.46 55.63 42.59
CA ILE A 765 16.28 57.09 42.59
C ILE A 765 16.13 57.62 44.03
N ARG A 766 15.35 56.95 44.88
CA ARG A 766 15.22 57.32 46.30
C ARG A 766 16.56 57.25 47.03
N ARG A 767 17.36 56.20 46.82
CA ARG A 767 18.73 56.07 47.37
C ARG A 767 19.65 57.16 46.83
N SER A 768 19.64 57.41 45.51
CA SER A 768 20.42 58.51 44.93
C SER A 768 20.04 59.88 45.50
N LEU A 769 18.76 60.10 45.81
CA LEU A 769 18.26 61.34 46.41
C LEU A 769 18.62 61.44 47.91
N THR A 770 18.65 60.34 48.66
CA THR A 770 19.20 60.34 50.03
C THR A 770 20.71 60.56 50.02
N ASP A 771 21.44 59.90 49.11
CA ASP A 771 22.89 60.03 48.98
C ASP A 771 23.32 61.45 48.58
N THR A 772 22.57 62.15 47.73
CA THR A 772 22.83 63.58 47.46
C THR A 772 22.52 64.44 48.68
N LYS A 773 21.46 64.13 49.43
CA LYS A 773 21.09 64.87 50.64
C LYS A 773 22.10 64.66 51.79
N GLU A 774 22.71 63.48 51.86
CA GLU A 774 23.79 63.17 52.80
C GLU A 774 25.14 63.76 52.35
N LYS A 775 25.43 63.81 51.04
CA LYS A 775 26.63 64.47 50.49
C LYS A 775 26.59 66.00 50.57
N GLU A 776 25.41 66.61 50.60
CA GLU A 776 25.24 68.02 50.97
C GLU A 776 25.46 68.27 52.48
N MET A 777 25.52 67.21 53.32
CA MET A 777 25.60 67.31 54.78
C MET A 777 26.90 66.78 55.41
N GLY A 778 27.84 66.21 54.67
CA GLY A 778 29.06 65.62 55.27
C GLY A 778 30.28 65.51 54.35
N ALA A 779 31.39 66.13 54.74
CA ALA A 779 32.68 66.05 54.07
C ALA A 779 33.81 65.51 54.98
N THR A 780 34.87 65.01 54.32
CA THR A 780 36.27 64.76 54.78
C THR A 780 36.72 63.35 55.21
N SER A 781 37.89 62.94 54.65
CA SER A 781 38.94 62.03 55.19
C SER A 781 38.61 60.51 55.29
N SER A 782 39.52 59.52 55.12
CA SER A 782 40.83 59.34 54.43
C SER A 782 41.09 57.80 54.26
N ALA A 783 42.10 57.37 53.48
CA ALA A 783 42.30 55.96 53.02
C ALA A 783 43.64 55.33 53.52
N PRO A 784 44.10 54.09 53.14
CA PRO A 784 43.49 52.90 52.46
C PRO A 784 43.70 51.60 53.34
N PRO A 785 44.21 50.40 52.92
CA PRO A 785 44.08 49.54 51.71
C PRO A 785 43.77 48.00 51.96
N ARG A 786 43.49 47.22 50.87
CA ARG A 786 43.52 45.71 50.74
C ARG A 786 42.44 44.91 51.52
N ILE A 787 41.87 43.77 51.07
CA ILE A 787 42.29 42.71 50.11
C ILE A 787 41.08 41.87 49.57
N ASN A 788 41.29 41.10 48.48
CA ASN A 788 40.54 39.91 47.95
C ASN A 788 39.24 39.97 47.08
N LEU A 789 39.44 39.49 45.84
CA LEU A 789 38.67 38.51 45.03
C LEU A 789 37.41 38.92 44.21
N PRO A 790 37.14 38.24 43.07
CA PRO A 790 36.23 38.71 42.02
C PRO A 790 34.82 38.10 42.09
N LEU A 791 33.86 38.76 41.43
CA LEU A 791 32.50 38.24 41.22
C LEU A 791 32.12 38.27 39.74
N ASN A 792 32.39 37.15 39.06
CA ASN A 792 31.60 36.74 37.90
C ASN A 792 30.23 36.26 38.41
N HIS A 793 29.13 36.84 37.94
CA HIS A 793 27.81 36.25 38.15
C HIS A 793 27.54 35.15 37.13
N SER A 794 28.00 33.94 37.44
CA SER A 794 27.47 32.70 36.88
C SER A 794 26.26 32.23 37.71
N ILE A 795 25.19 31.84 36.99
CA ILE A 795 24.04 31.02 37.42
C ILE A 795 24.49 29.91 38.38
N PRO A 796 23.87 29.70 39.57
CA PRO A 796 22.75 28.72 39.72
C PRO A 796 21.82 29.05 40.95
N PRO A 797 20.95 28.15 41.50
CA PRO A 797 20.57 26.79 41.08
C PRO A 797 19.05 26.48 41.00
N ARG A 798 18.73 25.35 40.35
CA ARG A 798 17.49 24.56 40.55
C ARG A 798 17.80 23.34 41.44
N ILE A 799 17.14 23.23 42.60
CA ILE A 799 16.94 22.02 43.43
C ILE A 799 15.59 22.28 44.14
N ALA A 800 14.45 21.58 43.97
CA ALA A 800 14.10 20.16 43.75
C ALA A 800 14.14 19.28 45.03
N ALA A 801 12.97 18.89 45.57
CA ALA A 801 12.64 17.52 46.04
C ALA A 801 11.40 17.46 46.97
N GLY A 802 10.68 16.33 46.90
CA GLY A 802 9.51 15.98 47.74
C GLY A 802 8.47 15.15 46.95
N ARG A 803 8.78 13.95 46.42
CA ARG A 803 8.86 12.62 47.10
C ARG A 803 7.57 12.22 47.84
N ASN A 804 7.12 10.95 47.89
CA ASN A 804 7.31 9.71 47.09
C ASN A 804 6.43 8.61 47.73
N TYR A 805 5.97 7.59 46.97
CA TYR A 805 5.58 6.19 47.33
C TYR A 805 4.68 5.70 46.15
N GLY A 806 4.84 4.60 45.42
CA GLY A 806 5.85 3.53 45.23
C GLY A 806 5.30 2.58 44.12
N SER A 807 6.02 1.61 43.54
CA SER A 807 7.41 1.16 43.70
C SER A 807 7.83 0.21 42.55
N ASP A 808 9.13 0.21 42.23
CA ASP A 808 9.98 -0.89 41.70
C ASP A 808 9.76 -1.52 40.30
N SER A 809 10.64 -1.17 39.36
CA SER A 809 11.50 -2.14 38.61
C SER A 809 12.60 -1.39 37.82
N ASP A 810 13.78 -2.01 37.71
CA ASP A 810 15.07 -1.33 37.47
C ASP A 810 15.42 -0.91 36.02
N ASP A 811 16.29 0.10 35.98
CA ASP A 811 16.91 0.81 34.86
C ASP A 811 17.65 -0.02 33.79
N LEU A 812 17.78 0.59 32.59
CA LEU A 812 18.99 0.49 31.76
C LEU A 812 19.43 1.88 31.29
N GLU A 813 20.71 2.21 31.51
CA GLU A 813 21.34 3.49 31.14
C GLU A 813 21.62 3.59 29.62
N GLU A 814 21.61 4.82 29.08
CA GLU A 814 22.24 5.14 27.79
C GLU A 814 23.05 6.45 27.86
N ALA A 815 24.21 6.47 27.19
CA ALA A 815 25.21 7.54 27.24
C ALA A 815 24.98 8.63 26.16
N PRO A 816 25.47 9.89 26.35
CA PRO A 816 25.02 11.02 25.57
C PRO A 816 25.72 11.20 24.21
N VAL A 817 24.94 11.51 23.17
CA VAL A 817 25.43 11.88 21.83
C VAL A 817 25.69 13.39 21.73
N LYS A 818 26.83 13.78 21.14
CA LYS A 818 27.25 15.18 20.96
C LYS A 818 26.42 15.88 19.86
N TYR A 819 25.83 17.02 20.19
CA TYR A 819 25.22 17.95 19.21
C TYR A 819 26.27 18.86 18.56
N VAL A 820 26.13 19.10 17.24
CA VAL A 820 26.85 20.14 16.50
C VAL A 820 25.81 21.13 15.93
N PRO A 821 25.95 22.46 16.14
CA PRO A 821 24.92 23.42 15.73
C PRO A 821 25.11 23.89 14.28
N VAL A 822 24.01 23.92 13.51
CA VAL A 822 23.97 24.45 12.13
C VAL A 822 23.66 25.95 12.14
N ARG A 823 24.42 26.73 11.35
CA ARG A 823 24.20 28.18 11.15
C ARG A 823 22.88 28.45 10.41
N LYS A 824 22.13 29.46 10.87
CA LYS A 824 21.04 30.09 10.10
C LYS A 824 21.54 31.40 9.49
N GLU A 825 21.53 31.51 8.17
CA GLU A 825 21.63 32.81 7.49
C GLU A 825 20.24 33.43 7.31
N ARG A 826 20.18 34.76 7.36
CA ARG A 826 18.97 35.56 7.10
C ARG A 826 19.03 36.10 5.68
N GLN A 827 17.94 36.03 4.94
CA GLN A 827 17.70 36.89 3.78
C GLN A 827 16.39 37.65 3.95
N GLU A 828 16.42 38.93 3.60
CA GLU A 828 15.37 39.92 3.83
C GLU A 828 14.49 40.08 2.58
N TYR A 829 13.17 40.05 2.75
CA TYR A 829 12.23 40.42 1.68
C TYR A 829 11.81 41.88 1.79
N LYS A 830 12.00 42.66 0.73
CA LYS A 830 11.56 44.07 0.62
C LYS A 830 10.20 44.16 -0.07
N ILE A 831 9.29 44.94 0.52
CA ILE A 831 7.96 45.26 -0.04
C ILE A 831 7.99 46.66 -0.68
N PRO A 832 7.59 46.81 -1.95
CA PRO A 832 7.18 48.10 -2.50
C PRO A 832 5.65 48.29 -2.36
N THR A 833 5.25 49.44 -1.81
CA THR A 833 3.84 49.87 -1.74
C THR A 833 3.55 50.92 -2.82
N ILE A 834 2.31 51.02 -3.33
CA ILE A 834 1.66 52.29 -3.74
C ILE A 834 0.12 52.12 -3.95
N ARG A 835 -0.64 52.77 -3.05
CA ARG A 835 -1.92 53.54 -3.16
C ARG A 835 -3.03 53.15 -4.18
N LYS A 836 -4.16 52.65 -3.62
CA LYS A 836 -5.59 53.12 -3.66
C LYS A 836 -6.00 54.28 -4.61
N PRO A 837 -7.28 54.41 -5.09
CA PRO A 837 -8.51 54.28 -4.28
C PRO A 837 -9.83 53.74 -4.92
N PHE A 838 -10.91 53.77 -4.11
CA PHE A 838 -12.29 53.32 -4.33
C PHE A 838 -13.20 54.29 -5.14
N ALA A 839 -14.15 53.74 -5.91
CA ALA A 839 -15.56 54.17 -6.07
C ALA A 839 -16.35 52.98 -6.70
N LYS A 840 -17.51 52.47 -6.26
CA LYS A 840 -18.85 52.95 -5.83
C LYS A 840 -19.89 53.24 -6.95
N ASP A 841 -21.02 52.53 -6.85
CA ASP A 841 -22.37 52.72 -7.46
C ASP A 841 -22.44 52.66 -9.02
N ARG A 842 -23.44 52.06 -9.71
CA ARG A 842 -24.91 52.20 -9.55
C ARG A 842 -25.71 51.30 -10.53
N ASP A 843 -27.03 51.18 -10.31
CA ASP A 843 -28.06 50.42 -11.05
C ASP A 843 -28.28 50.75 -12.56
N LYS A 844 -28.68 49.73 -13.34
CA LYS A 844 -29.96 49.57 -14.12
C LYS A 844 -29.81 48.44 -15.17
N ARG A 845 -30.70 47.45 -15.37
CA ARG A 845 -32.18 47.32 -15.55
C ARG A 845 -32.62 47.42 -17.03
N GLU A 846 -33.53 46.51 -17.42
CA GLU A 846 -34.40 46.51 -18.64
C GLU A 846 -33.74 46.22 -20.02
N ASP A 847 -34.40 45.58 -21.01
CA ASP A 847 -35.58 44.68 -21.07
C ASP A 847 -35.73 44.08 -22.50
N ARG A 848 -36.52 43.00 -22.67
CA ARG A 848 -37.24 42.60 -23.93
C ARG A 848 -36.40 42.18 -25.17
N LYS A 849 -36.91 41.40 -26.15
CA LYS A 849 -38.27 40.85 -26.39
C LYS A 849 -38.26 39.55 -27.23
N THR A 850 -39.21 38.68 -26.89
CA THR A 850 -39.84 37.59 -27.67
C THR A 850 -39.82 37.61 -29.20
N THR A 851 -39.79 36.42 -29.83
CA THR A 851 -40.80 36.04 -30.85
C THR A 851 -41.13 34.55 -30.76
N THR A 852 -42.30 34.15 -31.25
CA THR A 852 -43.04 32.94 -30.83
C THR A 852 -43.60 32.12 -32.00
N VAL A 853 -43.63 30.79 -31.82
CA VAL A 853 -44.73 29.85 -32.19
C VAL A 853 -45.03 29.56 -33.69
N ASN A 854 -44.86 28.28 -34.08
CA ASN A 854 -45.88 27.35 -34.63
C ASN A 854 -45.20 26.00 -35.02
N THR A 855 -45.49 24.81 -34.47
CA THR A 855 -46.71 23.97 -34.32
C THR A 855 -47.01 23.01 -35.50
N ARG A 856 -47.52 21.80 -35.16
CA ARG A 856 -47.98 20.65 -35.99
C ARG A 856 -46.89 19.68 -36.51
N LYS A 857 -47.09 18.34 -36.57
CA LYS A 857 -48.21 17.47 -36.14
C LYS A 857 -47.80 15.98 -35.99
N GLU A 858 -48.44 15.28 -35.04
CA GLU A 858 -48.92 13.86 -35.02
C GLU A 858 -48.21 12.74 -35.85
N GLU A 859 -47.58 11.77 -35.14
CA GLU A 859 -47.87 10.30 -35.04
C GLU A 859 -48.51 9.47 -36.21
N PRO A 860 -48.49 8.10 -36.20
CA PRO A 860 -47.81 7.09 -35.32
C PRO A 860 -47.29 5.78 -36.03
N ARG A 861 -46.95 4.74 -35.22
CA ARG A 861 -46.86 3.26 -35.50
C ARG A 861 -45.55 2.72 -36.12
N LYS A 862 -44.85 1.70 -35.57
CA LYS A 862 -45.31 0.31 -35.26
C LYS A 862 -44.28 -0.48 -34.40
N ARG A 863 -44.72 -1.52 -33.67
CA ARG A 863 -43.87 -2.57 -33.04
C ARG A 863 -43.58 -3.73 -34.00
N PRO A 864 -42.54 -4.55 -33.74
CA PRO A 864 -42.74 -5.99 -33.46
C PRO A 864 -42.01 -6.42 -32.17
N LEU A 865 -42.62 -7.12 -31.19
CA LEU A 865 -43.09 -8.53 -31.17
C LEU A 865 -41.97 -9.58 -31.27
N SER A 866 -41.75 -10.27 -30.15
CA SER A 866 -40.78 -11.35 -29.94
C SER A 866 -41.28 -12.71 -30.46
N PRO A 867 -40.39 -13.62 -30.90
CA PRO A 867 -40.70 -15.06 -31.04
C PRO A 867 -40.58 -15.83 -29.70
N PRO A 868 -41.25 -17.00 -29.55
CA PRO A 868 -41.43 -17.67 -28.26
C PRO A 868 -40.37 -18.72 -27.90
N LYS A 869 -40.35 -19.07 -26.62
CA LYS A 869 -39.58 -20.20 -26.03
C LYS A 869 -39.91 -21.53 -26.71
N ARG A 870 -38.90 -22.39 -26.89
CA ARG A 870 -39.07 -23.83 -27.13
C ARG A 870 -38.27 -24.59 -26.07
N ALA A 871 -38.94 -25.45 -25.31
CA ALA A 871 -38.31 -26.26 -24.27
C ALA A 871 -37.73 -27.56 -24.86
N ALA A 872 -36.60 -28.01 -24.31
CA ALA A 872 -35.97 -29.30 -24.57
C ALA A 872 -35.31 -29.79 -23.25
N PRO A 873 -35.08 -31.10 -23.07
CA PRO A 873 -35.39 -31.77 -21.81
C PRO A 873 -34.22 -31.93 -20.82
N ALA A 874 -34.59 -32.35 -19.60
CA ALA A 874 -33.66 -32.63 -18.50
C ALA A 874 -32.70 -33.81 -18.81
N PRO A 875 -31.44 -33.75 -18.33
CA PRO A 875 -30.48 -34.85 -18.49
C PRO A 875 -30.77 -36.02 -17.55
N GLU A 876 -30.63 -37.24 -18.06
CA GLU A 876 -30.88 -38.48 -17.32
C GLU A 876 -29.79 -38.79 -16.26
N VAL A 877 -30.22 -39.36 -15.14
CA VAL A 877 -29.34 -39.84 -14.06
C VAL A 877 -28.66 -41.14 -14.47
N LYS A 878 -27.41 -41.07 -14.94
CA LYS A 878 -26.56 -42.26 -15.12
C LYS A 878 -25.94 -42.71 -13.79
N LYS A 879 -26.32 -43.91 -13.35
CA LYS A 879 -25.74 -44.59 -12.18
C LYS A 879 -24.25 -44.87 -12.42
N LYS A 880 -23.41 -44.62 -11.41
CA LYS A 880 -21.99 -45.03 -11.41
C LYS A 880 -21.90 -46.58 -11.38
N PRO A 881 -21.04 -47.22 -12.18
CA PRO A 881 -20.69 -48.62 -11.98
C PRO A 881 -19.74 -48.77 -10.80
N THR A 882 -19.92 -49.83 -10.01
CA THR A 882 -19.01 -50.25 -8.94
C THR A 882 -17.70 -50.80 -9.52
N PRO A 883 -16.51 -50.46 -8.95
CA PRO A 883 -15.27 -51.10 -9.35
C PRO A 883 -15.20 -52.56 -8.83
N PRO A 884 -14.55 -53.48 -9.56
CA PRO A 884 -14.39 -54.87 -9.13
C PRO A 884 -13.39 -55.01 -7.98
N ALA A 885 -13.59 -56.03 -7.15
CA ALA A 885 -12.71 -56.32 -6.02
C ALA A 885 -11.31 -56.75 -6.49
N VAL A 886 -10.27 -56.14 -5.92
CA VAL A 886 -8.86 -56.48 -6.17
C VAL A 886 -8.43 -57.54 -5.15
N PRO A 887 -7.78 -58.65 -5.56
CA PRO A 887 -7.30 -59.68 -4.62
C PRO A 887 -6.11 -59.16 -3.78
N PRO A 888 -5.89 -59.70 -2.57
CA PRO A 888 -4.86 -59.20 -1.66
C PRO A 888 -3.45 -59.42 -2.22
N LYS A 889 -2.67 -58.34 -2.33
CA LYS A 889 -1.23 -58.43 -2.64
C LYS A 889 -0.44 -58.87 -1.38
N PRO A 890 0.68 -59.61 -1.55
CA PRO A 890 1.43 -60.17 -0.43
C PRO A 890 2.18 -59.10 0.37
N LYS A 891 2.40 -59.37 1.66
CA LYS A 891 3.24 -58.52 2.53
C LYS A 891 4.66 -58.42 1.98
N ARG A 892 5.13 -57.19 1.71
CA ARG A 892 6.55 -56.89 1.47
C ARG A 892 7.29 -56.65 2.79
N ARG A 893 8.62 -56.72 2.75
CA ARG A 893 9.50 -56.59 3.93
C ARG A 893 9.74 -55.11 4.29
N PRO A 894 10.15 -54.78 5.53
CA PRO A 894 10.22 -53.39 5.99
C PRO A 894 11.36 -52.54 5.41
N ASP A 895 12.30 -53.15 4.69
CA ASP A 895 13.64 -52.57 4.47
C ASP A 895 13.85 -51.97 3.06
N GLU A 896 12.79 -51.81 2.25
CA GLU A 896 12.86 -51.31 0.86
C GLU A 896 12.14 -49.95 0.61
N GLU A 897 11.60 -49.28 1.64
CA GLU A 897 10.89 -47.99 1.51
C GLU A 897 11.73 -46.78 1.97
N LEU A 898 13.05 -46.81 1.74
CA LEU A 898 13.99 -45.69 1.96
C LEU A 898 14.41 -45.02 0.64
N SER A 899 13.46 -44.75 -0.26
CA SER A 899 13.74 -44.12 -1.55
C SER A 899 12.58 -43.24 -2.05
N ASP A 900 12.26 -42.17 -1.32
CA ASP A 900 11.60 -40.99 -1.89
C ASP A 900 12.01 -39.70 -1.13
N GLY A 901 13.16 -39.14 -1.53
CA GLY A 901 13.42 -37.70 -1.40
C GLY A 901 13.99 -37.15 -0.08
N GLU A 902 14.45 -37.96 0.87
CA GLU A 902 15.20 -37.43 2.03
C GLU A 902 16.60 -36.95 1.61
N ILE A 903 16.89 -35.67 1.86
CA ILE A 903 18.26 -35.14 1.79
C ILE A 903 18.96 -35.57 3.08
N LEU A 904 19.84 -36.56 2.97
CA LEU A 904 20.73 -37.00 4.03
C LEU A 904 21.77 -35.91 4.31
N SER A 905 21.71 -35.27 5.48
CA SER A 905 22.86 -34.57 6.04
C SER A 905 23.79 -35.60 6.69
N SER A 906 25.04 -35.67 6.23
CA SER A 906 26.07 -36.56 6.78
C SER A 906 26.33 -36.23 8.25
N ASP A 907 25.97 -37.16 9.15
CA ASP A 907 26.56 -37.34 10.51
C ASP A 907 25.92 -38.57 11.20
N GLU A 908 25.80 -39.70 10.48
CA GLU A 908 25.40 -41.00 11.06
C GLU A 908 26.45 -42.10 10.75
N GLU A 909 27.71 -41.86 11.12
CA GLU A 909 28.73 -42.90 11.34
C GLU A 909 29.60 -42.63 12.58
N GLN A 910 28.99 -42.72 13.79
CA GLN A 910 29.64 -43.18 15.03
C GLN A 910 28.65 -43.43 16.18
#